data_AF-B8C4L7-F1
#
_entry.id   AF-B8C4L7-F1
#
_cell.length_a   1.000
_cell.length_b   1.000
_cell.length_c   1.000
_cell.angle_alpha   90.00
_cell.angle_beta   90.00
_cell.angle_gamma   90.00
#
_symmetry.space_group_name_H-M   'P 1'
#
loop_
_entity.id
_entity.type
_entity.pdbx_description
1 polymer ?
#
loop_
_entity_poly.entity_id
_entity_poly.type
_entity_poly.pdbx_seq_one_letter_code
_entity_poly.pdbx_strand_id
1 'polypeptide(L)'
;MKLFSKHKTAMEADAEDSAAIAAPPPSAFQEATTTDERTTHQTKRGGRFSLFKKKSHESTDNNQGGDVECTSYTPPPLDAATLSGSAFEQSSPGDEQPSKHQSKLFSSSLLKKSQSRSPTHEQALETATDDVDATHFDVDNANNGEEGEDSQPKKRKVISTMVSSVLPKVEPLPWGTFFCLSVWCAVPAVAYILLFTQMGFGEAFYYTLSNQFGDYSQYLAGILLISAFLFYILDIDEWSSKLGKVVCYLTSSVIFLGFVLLVMLVSNDYPYGIITMFALFNPLWLLVVKSIFYRTRDTRLFVSWLSGPLLLISLLIAGTFIGWVFWSSENQWNSVTKVEAAERTGCAANFEEYPNCINEDGTGEACFYLDNSEGRSELTFPDGCDQMCINVYSECSNGLILWSGPVLMCLTMIFLCFFCTFLRTGGTGEKDIFNFGKIWIFALCVMWASASLSGTAAGVTSSLVGLTLASLLASAIFLSASFSKDEVKTNKESIMTRIREKYGDNLDVARGLFIVTCSPIVFVYFGFSMINQVVRRIGINPCSQPSLDANPQAKGYKILTVRANKHLNRMRAWDRASVLTYAVYWGVAYMILNVIVSQLTVVFLSWMIEKTANFSMLAVTGIMCGVGVLMFLLPPVPGVPVYLTLGIVLTAQGWYYAVLFSTAVGLGLKLFSSALQQKLIGENLSHYVKIRQFVNINSNLMKAMRLVLGKGGLSVPKVAILIGGPDWPTSVLCGIMKLSLFQIMLGTVPVIFLIFPTCLMGALIYMASLDDDSGNPAVPWAGTAATITASATALVQFGSMIVAAYYLEQAVESRKEEVEAIEIDKEVKDLDDREAHLRQCYTTITQWPRVPMLSKLVLLCSVTCITGSCYLVQFFSALCFVEHTLTDSIGENLGGNVANLFLPLGWVATGLFLASMLLLAVFIGWGNRQAKKLVASDNATPILNDEQLS
;
A
#
# COMPACT_ATOMS: atom_id res chain seq x y z
N MET A 1 8.16 3.85 -44.33
CA MET A 1 8.20 2.73 -45.31
C MET A 1 9.21 2.92 -46.45
N LYS A 2 9.12 3.90 -47.36
CA LYS A 2 10.11 4.00 -48.48
C LYS A 2 11.57 4.29 -48.07
N LEU A 3 11.79 4.94 -46.92
CA LEU A 3 13.13 5.22 -46.37
C LEU A 3 13.85 3.95 -45.88
N PHE A 4 13.22 3.16 -45.01
CA PHE A 4 13.77 1.89 -44.46
C PHE A 4 14.27 0.89 -45.53
N SER A 5 13.69 0.90 -46.74
CA SER A 5 14.12 0.03 -47.84
C SER A 5 15.45 0.45 -48.48
N LYS A 6 16.04 1.59 -48.11
CA LYS A 6 17.26 2.13 -48.73
C LYS A 6 18.53 1.96 -47.89
N HIS A 7 18.42 1.92 -46.56
CA HIS A 7 19.59 1.73 -45.68
C HIS A 7 20.11 0.29 -45.68
N LYS A 8 19.21 -0.70 -45.70
CA LYS A 8 19.60 -2.11 -45.55
C LYS A 8 20.52 -2.62 -46.68
N THR A 9 20.32 -2.15 -47.91
CA THR A 9 21.15 -2.52 -49.06
C THR A 9 22.50 -1.78 -49.16
N ALA A 10 22.83 -0.90 -48.20
CA ALA A 10 24.17 -0.32 -48.09
C ALA A 10 25.07 -1.13 -47.15
N MET A 11 24.57 -1.54 -45.97
CA MET A 11 25.39 -2.23 -44.95
C MET A 11 25.77 -3.68 -45.29
N GLU A 12 25.11 -4.32 -46.26
CA GLU A 12 25.46 -5.68 -46.71
C GLU A 12 26.66 -5.70 -47.69
N ALA A 13 27.32 -4.56 -47.96
CA ALA A 13 28.44 -4.44 -48.91
C ALA A 13 29.85 -4.43 -48.27
N ASP A 14 30.01 -3.88 -47.06
CA ASP A 14 31.32 -3.58 -46.45
C ASP A 14 31.77 -4.61 -45.38
N ALA A 15 31.17 -5.80 -45.36
CA ALA A 15 31.33 -6.81 -44.30
C ALA A 15 32.32 -7.96 -44.63
N GLU A 16 33.12 -7.86 -45.70
CA GLU A 16 34.12 -8.87 -46.12
C GLU A 16 35.57 -8.35 -46.16
N ASP A 17 36.04 -7.58 -45.17
CA ASP A 17 37.49 -7.52 -44.89
C ASP A 17 37.86 -7.01 -43.49
N SER A 18 38.27 -7.93 -42.58
CA SER A 18 39.25 -7.72 -41.49
C SER A 18 39.30 -8.91 -40.54
N ALA A 19 40.45 -9.57 -40.43
CA ALA A 19 40.65 -10.68 -39.50
C ALA A 19 41.95 -10.52 -38.68
N ALA A 20 41.86 -10.93 -37.40
CA ALA A 20 42.94 -11.14 -36.43
C ALA A 20 43.74 -9.91 -35.93
N ILE A 21 43.73 -9.74 -34.60
CA ILE A 21 44.89 -9.37 -33.76
C ILE A 21 44.68 -10.00 -32.36
N ALA A 22 45.76 -10.25 -31.62
CA ALA A 22 45.75 -11.11 -30.42
C ALA A 22 45.68 -10.35 -29.08
N ALA A 23 45.20 -11.04 -28.03
CA ALA A 23 45.04 -10.49 -26.68
C ALA A 23 46.27 -10.72 -25.75
N PRO A 24 46.58 -9.79 -24.83
CA PRO A 24 47.54 -9.96 -23.75
C PRO A 24 46.89 -10.47 -22.42
N PRO A 25 47.67 -11.03 -21.48
CA PRO A 25 47.17 -11.58 -20.22
C PRO A 25 47.08 -10.55 -19.06
N PRO A 26 46.30 -10.83 -17.99
CA PRO A 26 46.09 -9.91 -16.87
C PRO A 26 47.25 -9.88 -15.86
N SER A 27 47.56 -8.69 -15.34
CA SER A 27 48.50 -8.47 -14.23
C SER A 27 47.78 -8.26 -12.91
N ALA A 28 48.16 -9.00 -11.86
CA ALA A 28 47.67 -8.78 -10.50
C ALA A 28 48.29 -7.53 -9.85
N PHE A 29 47.60 -6.95 -8.87
CA PHE A 29 48.15 -5.92 -7.98
C PHE A 29 47.93 -6.31 -6.51
N GLN A 30 48.86 -5.94 -5.63
CA GLN A 30 48.85 -6.29 -4.20
C GLN A 30 48.54 -5.08 -3.32
N GLU A 31 47.97 -5.35 -2.15
CA GLU A 31 47.93 -4.38 -1.05
C GLU A 31 49.34 -4.00 -0.59
N ALA A 32 49.54 -2.73 -0.24
CA ALA A 32 50.70 -2.25 0.50
C ALA A 32 50.22 -1.37 1.66
N THR A 33 50.65 -1.72 2.88
CA THR A 33 50.33 -0.98 4.11
C THR A 33 51.51 -0.11 4.55
N THR A 34 51.23 1.10 5.04
CA THR A 34 52.23 1.96 5.68
C THR A 34 51.72 2.56 6.98
N THR A 35 52.35 2.16 8.08
CA THR A 35 52.54 2.97 9.30
C THR A 35 53.42 4.20 8.97
N ASP A 36 53.67 5.18 9.83
CA ASP A 36 53.59 5.27 11.30
C ASP A 36 53.43 6.76 11.71
N GLU A 37 53.37 7.02 13.02
CA GLU A 37 54.06 8.11 13.76
C GLU A 37 53.26 8.57 14.99
N ARG A 38 54.00 8.84 16.07
CA ARG A 38 53.48 9.11 17.42
C ARG A 38 53.44 10.60 17.71
N THR A 39 52.65 10.99 18.70
CA THR A 39 53.25 11.77 19.80
C THR A 39 52.54 11.55 21.14
N THR A 40 53.31 11.54 22.22
CA THR A 40 52.85 11.31 23.59
C THR A 40 52.90 12.59 24.41
N HIS A 41 51.96 12.79 25.35
CA HIS A 41 52.27 13.54 26.57
C HIS A 41 51.49 13.06 27.79
N GLN A 42 52.16 13.01 28.95
CA GLN A 42 51.56 12.73 30.26
C GLN A 42 51.35 14.04 31.04
N THR A 43 50.39 14.08 31.97
CA THR A 43 50.66 14.60 33.33
C THR A 43 49.64 14.13 34.38
N LYS A 44 49.98 14.27 35.67
CA LYS A 44 49.20 13.82 36.83
C LYS A 44 48.64 15.01 37.64
N ARG A 45 47.41 14.88 38.15
CA ARG A 45 46.91 15.28 39.49
C ARG A 45 45.37 15.14 39.50
N GLY A 46 44.67 14.90 40.60
CA GLY A 46 45.12 14.76 41.99
C GLY A 46 44.33 15.67 42.94
N GLY A 47 43.14 15.26 43.36
CA GLY A 47 42.27 16.04 44.26
C GLY A 47 41.33 15.13 45.07
N ARG A 48 41.14 15.45 46.36
CA ARG A 48 40.46 14.60 47.35
C ARG A 48 39.67 15.49 48.31
N PHE A 49 38.36 15.32 48.41
CA PHE A 49 37.54 15.89 49.48
C PHE A 49 36.40 14.93 49.86
N SER A 50 35.85 15.11 51.06
CA SER A 50 34.93 14.16 51.71
C SER A 50 33.95 14.89 52.64
N LEU A 51 33.01 14.12 53.23
CA LEU A 51 31.88 14.56 54.07
C LEU A 51 30.73 15.19 53.24
N PHE A 52 29.45 15.07 53.61
CA PHE A 52 28.90 14.79 54.94
C PHE A 52 28.08 13.48 55.08
N LYS A 53 27.76 13.15 56.34
CA LYS A 53 27.11 11.93 56.81
C LYS A 53 25.80 12.29 57.50
N LYS A 54 24.69 11.62 57.18
CA LYS A 54 23.49 11.57 58.05
C LYS A 54 22.87 10.17 58.00
N LYS A 55 22.36 9.73 59.15
CA LYS A 55 21.82 8.39 59.40
C LYS A 55 20.53 8.53 60.21
N SER A 56 19.51 7.76 59.89
CA SER A 56 18.32 7.54 60.70
C SER A 56 18.01 6.03 60.72
N HIS A 57 17.19 5.60 61.67
CA HIS A 57 16.88 4.19 61.97
C HIS A 57 15.38 3.91 61.72
N GLU A 58 14.94 2.72 62.15
CA GLU A 58 13.54 2.25 62.21
C GLU A 58 12.92 1.83 60.86
N SER A 59 12.10 0.76 60.78
CA SER A 59 11.77 -0.25 61.79
C SER A 59 11.66 -1.66 61.17
N THR A 60 11.66 -2.68 62.02
CA THR A 60 11.30 -4.07 61.68
C THR A 60 9.80 -4.23 61.50
N ASP A 61 9.38 -5.16 60.64
CA ASP A 61 8.35 -6.12 61.07
C ASP A 61 8.42 -7.46 60.30
N ASN A 62 7.83 -8.50 60.85
CA ASN A 62 7.85 -9.87 60.31
C ASN A 62 6.65 -10.15 59.40
N ASN A 63 6.83 -11.02 58.39
CA ASN A 63 5.96 -12.20 58.31
C ASN A 63 6.59 -13.38 57.55
N GLN A 64 6.09 -14.58 57.82
CA GLN A 64 6.47 -15.83 57.15
C GLN A 64 5.47 -16.18 56.02
N GLY A 65 5.94 -16.90 55.01
CA GLY A 65 5.13 -17.47 53.93
C GLY A 65 5.99 -18.34 53.05
N GLY A 66 5.79 -19.67 53.10
CA GLY A 66 6.70 -20.65 52.50
C GLY A 66 6.46 -20.91 51.02
N ASP A 67 7.52 -21.32 50.32
CA ASP A 67 7.46 -21.85 48.96
C ASP A 67 6.76 -23.22 48.92
N VAL A 68 6.06 -23.50 47.81
CA VAL A 68 5.55 -24.84 47.47
C VAL A 68 5.94 -25.14 46.02
N GLU A 69 6.84 -26.10 45.81
CA GLU A 69 7.22 -26.56 44.47
C GLU A 69 6.19 -27.57 43.93
N CYS A 70 5.71 -27.34 42.71
CA CYS A 70 4.86 -28.30 42.00
C CYS A 70 5.68 -29.41 41.33
N THR A 71 6.07 -30.43 42.09
CA THR A 71 6.68 -31.66 41.53
C THR A 71 5.64 -32.52 40.80
N SER A 72 5.98 -33.02 39.61
CA SER A 72 5.10 -33.88 38.80
C SER A 72 5.01 -35.29 39.38
N TYR A 73 3.80 -35.75 39.73
CA TYR A 73 3.55 -37.11 40.17
C TYR A 73 3.08 -38.00 39.01
N THR A 74 3.68 -39.18 38.87
CA THR A 74 3.21 -40.26 38.00
C THR A 74 2.41 -41.28 38.81
N PRO A 75 1.27 -41.80 38.31
CA PRO A 75 0.48 -42.79 39.04
C PRO A 75 1.13 -44.18 39.00
N PRO A 76 1.15 -44.94 40.12
CA PRO A 76 1.41 -46.37 40.11
C PRO A 76 0.18 -47.15 39.59
N PRO A 77 0.35 -48.41 39.12
CA PRO A 77 -0.76 -49.25 38.69
C PRO A 77 -1.60 -49.75 39.88
N LEU A 78 -2.84 -50.14 39.59
CA LEU A 78 -3.65 -50.93 40.53
C LEU A 78 -3.16 -52.37 40.56
N ASP A 79 -3.11 -52.94 41.77
CA ASP A 79 -3.21 -54.39 42.00
C ASP A 79 -4.21 -54.63 43.14
N ALA A 80 -4.86 -55.79 43.15
CA ALA A 80 -6.01 -56.07 44.00
C ALA A 80 -5.69 -56.99 45.18
N ALA A 81 -6.40 -56.81 46.32
CA ALA A 81 -7.28 -57.82 46.94
C ALA A 81 -7.42 -57.71 48.49
N THR A 82 -8.49 -58.34 48.99
CA THR A 82 -8.62 -58.96 50.34
C THR A 82 -8.99 -58.09 51.57
N LEU A 83 -10.30 -57.96 51.79
CA LEU A 83 -11.04 -58.25 53.04
C LEU A 83 -10.46 -57.89 54.43
N SER A 84 -11.14 -56.96 55.13
CA SER A 84 -11.55 -56.95 56.56
C SER A 84 -11.60 -55.49 57.10
N GLY A 85 -12.42 -55.10 58.08
CA GLY A 85 -13.55 -55.79 58.73
C GLY A 85 -13.86 -55.18 60.12
N SER A 86 -15.14 -54.84 60.40
CA SER A 86 -15.65 -54.24 61.68
C SER A 86 -15.18 -52.79 62.00
N ALA A 87 -15.86 -51.95 62.80
CA ALA A 87 -17.28 -51.84 63.20
C ALA A 87 -17.52 -50.51 63.98
N PHE A 88 -18.80 -50.10 64.12
CA PHE A 88 -19.33 -49.05 65.05
C PHE A 88 -18.88 -47.58 64.77
N GLU A 89 -19.59 -46.51 65.18
CA GLU A 89 -20.85 -46.37 65.95
C GLU A 89 -21.75 -45.22 65.39
N GLN A 90 -22.82 -44.83 66.09
CA GLN A 90 -23.94 -43.99 65.64
C GLN A 90 -23.81 -42.49 66.02
N SER A 91 -24.32 -41.58 65.17
CA SER A 91 -25.18 -40.46 65.62
C SER A 91 -25.88 -39.73 64.46
N SER A 92 -27.19 -39.48 64.61
CA SER A 92 -28.06 -38.58 63.83
C SER A 92 -28.84 -37.72 64.86
N PRO A 93 -29.68 -36.71 64.54
CA PRO A 93 -30.13 -36.20 63.23
C PRO A 93 -30.06 -34.65 63.10
N GLY A 94 -30.69 -34.09 62.05
CA GLY A 94 -30.94 -32.64 61.92
C GLY A 94 -31.49 -32.23 60.55
N ASP A 95 -32.82 -32.18 60.41
CA ASP A 95 -33.50 -31.67 59.21
C ASP A 95 -33.49 -30.14 59.13
N GLU A 96 -33.55 -29.58 57.90
CA GLU A 96 -34.70 -28.74 57.51
C GLU A 96 -34.74 -28.42 56.00
N GLN A 97 -35.93 -28.52 55.42
CA GLN A 97 -36.33 -27.94 54.12
C GLN A 97 -37.39 -26.87 54.40
N PRO A 98 -37.55 -25.83 53.56
CA PRO A 98 -38.71 -25.88 52.67
C PRO A 98 -38.56 -25.21 51.29
N SER A 99 -39.56 -25.48 50.45
CA SER A 99 -39.70 -25.10 49.04
C SER A 99 -40.64 -23.91 48.78
N LYS A 100 -40.58 -23.38 47.54
CA LYS A 100 -41.64 -22.74 46.68
C LYS A 100 -41.22 -21.37 46.09
N HIS A 101 -41.33 -21.12 44.77
CA HIS A 101 -42.55 -20.92 43.93
C HIS A 101 -43.36 -19.67 44.36
N GLN A 102 -43.45 -18.59 43.58
CA GLN A 102 -44.27 -18.48 42.36
C GLN A 102 -43.97 -17.23 41.49
N SER A 103 -44.48 -17.25 40.26
CA SER A 103 -44.59 -16.12 39.32
C SER A 103 -45.77 -15.17 39.59
N LYS A 104 -45.71 -13.92 39.11
CA LYS A 104 -46.91 -13.23 38.58
C LYS A 104 -46.62 -12.10 37.60
N LEU A 105 -47.69 -11.67 36.92
CA LEU A 105 -47.76 -10.79 35.76
C LEU A 105 -48.59 -9.52 36.08
N PHE A 106 -48.69 -8.63 35.10
CA PHE A 106 -49.75 -7.63 34.86
C PHE A 106 -49.67 -6.19 35.45
N SER A 107 -49.87 -5.25 34.51
CA SER A 107 -50.69 -4.03 34.58
C SER A 107 -50.15 -2.67 35.08
N SER A 108 -49.84 -1.83 34.07
CA SER A 108 -50.56 -0.57 33.75
C SER A 108 -50.59 0.64 34.73
N SER A 109 -50.07 1.77 34.19
CA SER A 109 -50.74 3.08 34.02
C SER A 109 -50.50 4.26 34.99
N LEU A 110 -50.37 5.43 34.36
CA LEU A 110 -50.76 6.80 34.76
C LEU A 110 -50.04 7.57 35.89
N LEU A 111 -49.16 8.47 35.45
CA LEU A 111 -49.34 9.94 35.53
C LEU A 111 -49.38 10.63 36.92
N LYS A 112 -48.33 11.41 37.25
CA LYS A 112 -48.46 12.62 38.09
C LYS A 112 -47.48 13.74 37.69
N LYS A 113 -47.77 14.96 38.14
CA LYS A 113 -47.28 16.24 37.58
C LYS A 113 -47.04 17.29 38.67
N SER A 114 -45.88 17.92 38.68
CA SER A 114 -45.53 19.16 39.40
C SER A 114 -44.25 19.74 38.74
N GLN A 115 -44.13 21.00 38.32
CA GLN A 115 -44.21 22.27 39.08
C GLN A 115 -43.26 22.32 40.31
N SER A 116 -42.53 23.41 40.56
CA SER A 116 -42.14 24.57 39.74
C SER A 116 -41.04 25.37 40.46
N ARG A 117 -40.26 26.19 39.74
CA ARG A 117 -39.80 27.53 40.20
C ARG A 117 -39.07 28.33 39.12
N SER A 118 -39.33 29.63 39.12
CA SER A 118 -38.66 30.72 38.38
C SER A 118 -38.78 31.98 39.24
N PRO A 119 -37.75 32.85 39.24
CA PRO A 119 -37.94 34.30 39.02
C PRO A 119 -37.06 34.77 37.84
N THR A 120 -37.56 35.50 36.82
CA THR A 120 -37.80 36.97 36.76
C THR A 120 -36.55 37.84 36.98
N HIS A 121 -36.32 39.00 36.35
CA HIS A 121 -37.08 39.86 35.38
C HIS A 121 -36.25 40.01 34.04
N GLU A 122 -36.44 40.91 33.05
CA GLU A 122 -37.26 42.14 32.90
C GLU A 122 -37.55 42.53 31.41
N GLN A 123 -38.35 43.58 31.22
CA GLN A 123 -38.69 44.47 30.06
C GLN A 123 -37.71 44.61 28.85
N ALA A 124 -38.14 44.94 27.63
CA ALA A 124 -39.48 45.15 26.99
C ALA A 124 -39.32 45.07 25.42
N LEU A 125 -40.09 45.63 24.46
CA LEU A 125 -41.20 46.63 24.39
C LEU A 125 -41.98 46.51 23.04
N GLU A 126 -43.12 47.21 22.90
CA GLU A 126 -43.82 47.73 21.69
C GLU A 126 -43.67 46.99 20.33
N THR A 127 -44.69 46.23 19.85
CA THR A 127 -45.91 46.64 19.07
C THR A 127 -45.66 46.89 17.56
N ALA A 128 -46.59 46.71 16.61
CA ALA A 128 -48.07 46.73 16.72
C ALA A 128 -48.78 45.91 15.61
N THR A 129 -49.98 45.37 15.92
CA THR A 129 -51.27 45.43 15.16
C THR A 129 -51.37 45.02 13.67
N ASP A 130 -52.42 44.35 13.16
CA ASP A 130 -53.63 43.75 13.77
C ASP A 130 -54.27 42.71 12.82
N ASP A 131 -54.98 41.72 13.40
CA ASP A 131 -56.34 41.17 13.13
C ASP A 131 -57.04 41.40 11.75
N VAL A 132 -58.01 40.59 11.28
CA VAL A 132 -59.23 40.07 11.94
C VAL A 132 -59.72 38.72 11.38
N ASP A 133 -59.69 37.70 12.24
CA ASP A 133 -60.79 36.80 12.69
C ASP A 133 -61.73 36.02 11.71
N ALA A 134 -62.45 35.06 12.31
CA ALA A 134 -63.79 34.54 11.99
C ALA A 134 -63.99 33.28 11.10
N THR A 135 -64.14 32.15 11.81
CA THR A 135 -65.29 31.20 11.75
C THR A 135 -65.43 30.06 10.70
N HIS A 136 -65.58 28.86 11.29
CA HIS A 136 -66.62 27.82 11.07
C HIS A 136 -66.54 26.69 10.02
N PHE A 137 -66.77 25.51 10.59
CA PHE A 137 -67.48 24.30 10.12
C PHE A 137 -66.83 23.31 9.14
N ASP A 138 -67.11 22.05 9.47
CA ASP A 138 -66.81 20.82 8.75
C ASP A 138 -67.67 20.65 7.48
N VAL A 139 -67.24 19.77 6.56
CA VAL A 139 -67.95 18.52 6.19
C VAL A 139 -67.15 17.78 5.11
N ASP A 140 -67.23 16.44 5.13
CA ASP A 140 -66.59 15.55 4.16
C ASP A 140 -67.08 15.77 2.72
N ASN A 141 -66.20 15.59 1.72
CA ASN A 141 -66.22 14.34 0.92
C ASN A 141 -65.09 14.20 -0.12
N ALA A 142 -64.99 12.98 -0.65
CA ALA A 142 -64.24 12.61 -1.86
C ALA A 142 -64.64 13.50 -3.07
N ASN A 143 -63.78 13.70 -4.08
CA ASN A 143 -63.49 12.64 -5.03
C ASN A 143 -62.24 12.85 -5.91
N ASN A 144 -61.92 11.78 -6.63
CA ASN A 144 -60.93 11.64 -7.71
C ASN A 144 -60.78 12.87 -8.63
N GLY A 145 -59.55 13.19 -8.99
CA GLY A 145 -59.18 14.00 -10.15
C GLY A 145 -58.03 13.30 -10.89
N GLU A 146 -58.19 13.11 -12.21
CA GLU A 146 -57.26 12.33 -13.04
C GLU A 146 -56.06 13.15 -13.55
N GLU A 147 -55.27 12.50 -14.38
CA GLU A 147 -54.14 13.00 -15.16
C GLU A 147 -54.49 14.29 -15.96
N GLY A 148 -53.55 15.18 -16.27
CA GLY A 148 -52.13 15.20 -15.94
C GLY A 148 -51.26 15.60 -17.14
N GLU A 149 -50.80 16.85 -17.18
CA GLU A 149 -49.86 17.31 -18.21
C GLU A 149 -48.94 18.43 -17.70
N ASP A 150 -47.64 18.12 -17.55
CA ASP A 150 -46.54 19.06 -17.84
C ASP A 150 -45.25 18.26 -18.12
N SER A 151 -44.33 18.81 -18.90
CA SER A 151 -43.24 18.06 -19.53
C SER A 151 -41.86 18.74 -19.44
N GLN A 152 -40.85 17.92 -19.11
CA GLN A 152 -39.42 18.28 -19.01
C GLN A 152 -39.07 19.23 -17.83
N PRO A 153 -37.79 19.36 -17.41
CA PRO A 153 -36.55 18.81 -17.98
C PRO A 153 -35.88 17.72 -17.12
N LYS A 154 -36.01 16.44 -17.52
CA LYS A 154 -35.35 15.32 -16.82
C LYS A 154 -33.83 15.28 -17.02
N LYS A 155 -33.28 15.91 -18.07
CA LYS A 155 -31.84 15.80 -18.43
C LYS A 155 -30.86 16.38 -17.40
N ARG A 156 -31.25 17.38 -16.59
CA ARG A 156 -30.30 18.04 -15.64
C ARG A 156 -30.03 17.22 -14.36
N LYS A 157 -30.87 16.24 -14.02
CA LYS A 157 -30.69 15.41 -12.80
C LYS A 157 -29.56 14.39 -12.90
N VAL A 158 -29.31 13.80 -14.08
CA VAL A 158 -28.43 12.61 -14.23
C VAL A 158 -26.99 12.88 -13.76
N ILE A 159 -26.37 13.98 -14.21
CA ILE A 159 -24.99 14.33 -13.84
C ILE A 159 -24.90 14.64 -12.33
N SER A 160 -25.88 15.35 -11.77
CA SER A 160 -25.95 15.65 -10.34
C SER A 160 -26.04 14.37 -9.49
N THR A 161 -26.86 13.38 -9.91
CA THR A 161 -26.96 12.08 -9.24
C THR A 161 -25.67 11.28 -9.30
N MET A 162 -24.90 11.37 -10.39
CA MET A 162 -23.65 10.63 -10.54
C MET A 162 -22.55 11.17 -9.60
N VAL A 163 -22.36 12.49 -9.55
CA VAL A 163 -21.38 13.12 -8.64
C VAL A 163 -21.77 12.94 -7.17
N SER A 164 -23.05 13.12 -6.83
CA SER A 164 -23.57 12.94 -5.46
C SER A 164 -23.71 11.48 -5.00
N SER A 165 -23.36 10.50 -5.86
CA SER A 165 -23.23 9.10 -5.47
C SER A 165 -21.78 8.66 -5.21
N VAL A 166 -20.78 9.43 -5.67
CA VAL A 166 -19.36 9.17 -5.38
C VAL A 166 -18.90 9.98 -4.16
N LEU A 167 -19.38 11.23 -4.05
CA LEU A 167 -19.19 12.05 -2.86
C LEU A 167 -20.37 11.82 -1.90
N PRO A 168 -20.18 11.19 -0.72
CA PRO A 168 -21.28 10.89 0.20
C PRO A 168 -21.92 12.18 0.70
N LYS A 169 -23.25 12.20 0.83
CA LYS A 169 -24.09 13.37 1.21
C LYS A 169 -23.39 14.31 2.20
N VAL A 170 -22.85 15.41 1.69
CA VAL A 170 -22.10 16.40 2.48
C VAL A 170 -23.12 17.27 3.21
N GLU A 171 -22.99 17.40 4.53
CA GLU A 171 -23.71 18.46 5.24
C GLU A 171 -23.14 19.80 4.74
N PRO A 172 -23.96 20.70 4.16
CA PRO A 172 -23.44 21.86 3.44
C PRO A 172 -22.68 22.77 4.40
N LEU A 173 -21.35 22.78 4.26
CA LEU A 173 -20.48 23.72 4.95
C LEU A 173 -20.91 25.15 4.62
N PRO A 174 -20.97 26.06 5.61
CA PRO A 174 -21.16 27.48 5.33
C PRO A 174 -20.09 27.94 4.34
N TRP A 175 -20.50 28.59 3.24
CA TRP A 175 -19.60 28.92 2.13
C TRP A 175 -18.33 29.66 2.58
N GLY A 176 -18.44 30.60 3.53
CA GLY A 176 -17.27 31.28 4.10
C GLY A 176 -16.28 30.34 4.81
N THR A 177 -16.76 29.30 5.51
CA THR A 177 -15.91 28.25 6.10
C THR A 177 -15.28 27.38 5.01
N PHE A 178 -16.04 27.00 3.99
CA PHE A 178 -15.54 26.20 2.87
C PHE A 178 -14.43 26.93 2.08
N PHE A 179 -14.63 28.20 1.72
CA PHE A 179 -13.62 29.01 1.03
C PHE A 179 -12.41 29.30 1.92
N CYS A 180 -12.61 29.61 3.21
CA CYS A 180 -11.50 29.81 4.15
C CYS A 180 -10.63 28.54 4.29
N LEU A 181 -11.23 27.36 4.47
CA LEU A 181 -10.51 26.09 4.47
C LEU A 181 -9.83 25.79 3.13
N SER A 182 -10.43 26.20 2.00
CA SER A 182 -9.82 26.04 0.67
C SER A 182 -8.55 26.89 0.54
N VAL A 183 -8.56 28.14 1.01
CA VAL A 183 -7.35 28.98 1.09
C VAL A 183 -6.29 28.31 1.98
N TRP A 184 -6.66 27.79 3.15
CA TRP A 184 -5.71 27.08 4.02
C TRP A 184 -5.14 25.80 3.40
N CYS A 185 -5.90 25.07 2.58
CA CYS A 185 -5.40 23.94 1.79
C CYS A 185 -4.50 24.38 0.62
N ALA A 186 -4.73 25.58 0.07
CA ALA A 186 -3.94 26.13 -1.03
C ALA A 186 -2.54 26.59 -0.58
N VAL A 187 -2.37 27.11 0.64
CA VAL A 187 -1.07 27.64 1.13
C VAL A 187 0.11 26.69 0.90
N PRO A 188 0.12 25.44 1.40
CA PRO A 188 1.26 24.53 1.19
C PRO A 188 1.42 24.12 -0.28
N ALA A 189 0.33 24.12 -1.06
CA ALA A 189 0.39 23.78 -2.48
C ALA A 189 1.01 24.91 -3.33
N VAL A 190 0.58 26.16 -3.11
CA VAL A 190 1.17 27.32 -3.78
C VAL A 190 2.64 27.48 -3.39
N ALA A 191 2.98 27.27 -2.10
CA ALA A 191 4.37 27.25 -1.67
C ALA A 191 5.19 26.15 -2.36
N TYR A 192 4.64 24.95 -2.53
CA TYR A 192 5.32 23.87 -3.26
C TYR A 192 5.54 24.21 -4.73
N ILE A 193 4.50 24.66 -5.44
CA ILE A 193 4.56 24.99 -6.87
C ILE A 193 5.60 26.09 -7.12
N LEU A 194 5.65 27.12 -6.27
CA LEU A 194 6.61 28.22 -6.40
C LEU A 194 8.06 27.85 -6.07
N LEU A 195 8.31 26.83 -5.25
CA LEU A 195 9.66 26.48 -4.75
C LEU A 195 10.25 25.18 -5.32
N PHE A 196 9.41 24.23 -5.74
CA PHE A 196 9.81 22.85 -6.06
C PHE A 196 9.16 22.31 -7.35
N THR A 197 8.79 23.19 -8.29
CA THR A 197 8.33 22.79 -9.64
C THR A 197 8.82 23.75 -10.72
N GLN A 198 8.81 23.32 -11.99
CA GLN A 198 9.11 24.17 -13.15
C GLN A 198 8.11 25.31 -13.39
N MET A 199 6.93 25.29 -12.75
CA MET A 199 6.00 26.43 -12.75
C MET A 199 6.47 27.60 -11.87
N GLY A 200 7.58 27.44 -11.16
CA GLY A 200 8.18 28.44 -10.26
C GLY A 200 9.70 28.37 -10.27
N PHE A 201 10.33 28.56 -9.12
CA PHE A 201 11.79 28.60 -8.99
C PHE A 201 12.42 27.21 -8.78
N GLY A 202 11.71 26.13 -9.11
CA GLY A 202 12.11 24.76 -8.77
C GLY A 202 13.48 24.34 -9.32
N GLU A 203 13.78 24.67 -10.58
CA GLU A 203 15.06 24.35 -11.21
C GLU A 203 16.23 25.05 -10.50
N ALA A 204 16.15 26.38 -10.34
CA ALA A 204 17.15 27.17 -9.65
C ALA A 204 17.32 26.76 -8.17
N PHE A 205 16.24 26.36 -7.50
CA PHE A 205 16.30 25.83 -6.14
C PHE A 205 17.04 24.49 -6.10
N TYR A 206 16.67 23.52 -6.95
CA TYR A 206 17.34 22.22 -7.04
C TYR A 206 18.82 22.35 -7.43
N TYR A 207 19.14 23.19 -8.43
CA TYR A 207 20.52 23.45 -8.83
C TYR A 207 21.37 24.02 -7.69
N THR A 208 20.83 25.01 -6.96
CA THR A 208 21.51 25.58 -5.78
C THR A 208 21.71 24.53 -4.69
N LEU A 209 20.68 23.71 -4.44
CA LEU A 209 20.65 22.70 -3.39
C LEU A 209 21.59 21.51 -3.68
N SER A 210 21.61 21.05 -4.92
CA SER A 210 22.47 19.97 -5.41
C SER A 210 23.92 20.45 -5.53
N ASN A 211 24.19 21.44 -6.38
CA ASN A 211 25.55 21.84 -6.74
C ASN A 211 26.29 22.58 -5.59
N GLN A 212 25.60 23.37 -4.75
CA GLN A 212 26.27 24.08 -3.64
C GLN A 212 26.23 23.33 -2.30
N PHE A 213 25.29 22.39 -2.13
CA PHE A 213 25.08 21.73 -0.83
C PHE A 213 24.98 20.19 -0.84
N GLY A 214 25.00 19.53 -2.00
CA GLY A 214 24.91 18.08 -2.13
C GLY A 214 25.99 17.33 -1.34
N ASP A 215 27.25 17.81 -1.36
CA ASP A 215 28.36 17.25 -0.58
C ASP A 215 28.08 17.17 0.93
N TYR A 216 27.33 18.14 1.48
CA TYR A 216 27.00 18.16 2.92
C TYR A 216 25.90 17.16 3.29
N SER A 217 25.21 16.56 2.31
CA SER A 217 24.14 15.59 2.55
C SER A 217 24.62 14.38 3.37
N GLN A 218 25.76 13.80 3.00
CA GLN A 218 26.33 12.63 3.68
C GLN A 218 26.80 12.97 5.10
N TYR A 219 27.44 14.12 5.29
CA TYR A 219 27.85 14.62 6.60
C TYR A 219 26.64 14.88 7.51
N LEU A 220 25.59 15.51 6.97
CA LEU A 220 24.35 15.77 7.70
C LEU A 220 23.61 14.47 8.05
N ALA A 221 23.54 13.51 7.13
CA ALA A 221 22.99 12.18 7.38
C ALA A 221 23.74 11.47 8.51
N GLY A 222 25.09 11.50 8.48
CA GLY A 222 25.94 10.97 9.55
C GLY A 222 25.67 11.65 10.90
N ILE A 223 25.65 12.98 10.94
CA ILE A 223 25.38 13.76 12.15
C ILE A 223 23.98 13.47 12.71
N LEU A 224 22.95 13.36 11.87
CA LEU A 224 21.59 13.07 12.29
C LEU A 224 21.41 11.62 12.76
N LEU A 225 22.02 10.67 12.06
CA LEU A 225 22.01 9.25 12.46
C LEU A 225 22.71 9.05 13.80
N ILE A 226 23.89 9.66 13.98
CA ILE A 226 24.63 9.65 15.25
C ILE A 226 23.81 10.34 16.34
N SER A 227 23.20 11.50 16.08
CA SER A 227 22.40 12.23 17.06
C SER A 227 21.14 11.47 17.48
N ALA A 228 20.42 10.88 16.52
CA ALA A 228 19.24 10.06 16.77
C ALA A 228 19.60 8.78 17.55
N PHE A 229 20.70 8.12 17.17
CA PHE A 229 21.23 6.96 17.88
C PHE A 229 21.66 7.30 19.31
N LEU A 230 22.33 8.45 19.52
CA LEU A 230 22.71 8.95 20.85
C LEU A 230 21.49 9.29 21.71
N PHE A 231 20.47 9.98 21.18
CA PHE A 231 19.25 10.28 21.95
C PHE A 231 18.41 9.04 22.25
N TYR A 232 18.39 8.07 21.34
CA TYR A 232 17.80 6.76 21.59
C TYR A 232 18.55 6.04 22.71
N ILE A 233 19.89 5.98 22.66
CA ILE A 233 20.76 5.40 23.71
C ILE A 233 20.60 6.10 25.06
N LEU A 234 20.49 7.43 25.05
CA LEU A 234 20.25 8.27 26.22
C LEU A 234 18.78 8.28 26.65
N ASP A 235 17.93 7.46 26.02
CA ASP A 235 16.61 7.09 26.53
C ASP A 235 15.72 8.32 26.79
N ILE A 236 15.80 9.29 25.87
CA ILE A 236 15.31 10.67 26.05
C ILE A 236 13.78 10.74 26.27
N ASP A 237 13.05 9.74 25.78
CA ASP A 237 11.63 9.46 26.05
C ASP A 237 11.29 9.47 27.56
N GLU A 238 12.20 8.94 28.39
CA GLU A 238 11.99 8.67 29.83
C GLU A 238 12.46 9.84 30.72
N TRP A 239 12.93 10.95 30.12
CA TRP A 239 13.44 12.12 30.84
C TRP A 239 12.30 12.89 31.50
N SER A 240 11.92 12.47 32.71
CA SER A 240 10.74 12.97 33.43
C SER A 240 10.86 14.41 33.93
N SER A 241 12.08 14.93 34.09
CA SER A 241 12.37 16.27 34.64
C SER A 241 11.91 17.41 33.73
N LYS A 242 11.61 18.59 34.31
CA LYS A 242 11.17 19.77 33.53
C LYS A 242 12.21 20.19 32.49
N LEU A 243 13.48 20.26 32.89
CA LEU A 243 14.59 20.58 31.98
C LEU A 243 14.75 19.50 30.91
N GLY A 244 14.70 18.22 31.30
CA GLY A 244 14.83 17.10 30.36
C GLY A 244 13.75 17.11 29.27
N LYS A 245 12.50 17.46 29.62
CA LYS A 245 11.41 17.64 28.64
C LYS A 245 11.64 18.80 27.69
N VAL A 246 12.12 19.95 28.18
CA VAL A 246 12.45 21.10 27.33
C VAL A 246 13.59 20.76 26.37
N VAL A 247 14.64 20.11 26.86
CA VAL A 247 15.75 19.61 26.01
C VAL A 247 15.20 18.61 24.97
N CYS A 248 14.42 17.61 25.39
CA CYS A 248 13.83 16.61 24.51
C CYS A 248 12.97 17.22 23.38
N TYR A 249 12.14 18.22 23.68
CA TYR A 249 11.38 18.92 22.64
C TYR A 249 12.31 19.70 21.70
N LEU A 250 13.29 20.45 22.23
CA LEU A 250 14.23 21.21 21.42
C LEU A 250 15.07 20.32 20.50
N THR A 251 15.66 19.24 21.04
CA THR A 251 16.49 18.31 20.28
C THR A 251 15.70 17.50 19.28
N SER A 252 14.46 17.09 19.60
CA SER A 252 13.55 16.45 18.63
C SER A 252 13.18 17.40 17.50
N SER A 253 13.02 18.69 17.80
CA SER A 253 12.72 19.72 16.79
C SER A 253 13.93 19.98 15.88
N VAL A 254 15.15 19.97 16.43
CA VAL A 254 16.41 20.06 15.68
C VAL A 254 16.64 18.84 14.80
N ILE A 255 16.41 17.61 15.30
CA ILE A 255 16.48 16.40 14.45
C ILE A 255 15.42 16.41 13.36
N PHE A 256 14.18 16.83 13.66
CA PHE A 256 13.13 16.94 12.65
C PHE A 256 13.49 17.96 11.57
N LEU A 257 13.92 19.18 11.94
CA LEU A 257 14.34 20.21 10.99
C LEU A 257 15.56 19.76 10.18
N GLY A 258 16.53 19.11 10.81
CA GLY A 258 17.70 18.55 10.14
C GLY A 258 17.34 17.41 9.18
N PHE A 259 16.41 16.53 9.53
CA PHE A 259 15.90 15.48 8.64
C PHE A 259 15.15 16.06 7.44
N VAL A 260 14.39 17.14 7.64
CA VAL A 260 13.73 17.88 6.55
C VAL A 260 14.76 18.52 5.62
N LEU A 261 15.80 19.14 6.19
CA LEU A 261 16.91 19.70 5.42
C LEU A 261 17.72 18.60 4.71
N LEU A 262 17.90 17.44 5.32
CA LEU A 262 18.54 16.28 4.68
C LEU A 262 17.75 15.77 3.47
N VAL A 263 16.43 15.58 3.59
CA VAL A 263 15.59 15.12 2.47
C VAL A 263 15.50 16.19 1.35
N MET A 264 15.80 17.45 1.67
CA MET A 264 16.10 18.47 0.65
C MET A 264 17.49 18.24 0.03
N LEU A 265 18.58 18.13 0.81
CA LEU A 265 19.93 17.94 0.26
C LEU A 265 20.09 16.66 -0.59
N VAL A 266 19.40 15.57 -0.26
CA VAL A 266 19.40 14.31 -1.05
C VAL A 266 18.29 14.29 -2.12
N SER A 267 17.72 15.45 -2.50
CA SER A 267 16.71 15.49 -3.57
C SER A 267 17.31 15.32 -4.97
N ASN A 268 18.63 15.35 -5.12
CA ASN A 268 19.31 15.03 -6.36
C ASN A 268 19.29 13.51 -6.65
N ASP A 269 19.51 12.70 -5.62
CA ASP A 269 19.57 11.23 -5.74
C ASP A 269 18.17 10.61 -5.54
N TYR A 270 17.31 11.29 -4.76
CA TYR A 270 15.94 10.87 -4.46
C TYR A 270 14.94 12.04 -4.66
N PRO A 271 14.64 12.47 -5.90
CA PRO A 271 13.74 13.60 -6.17
C PRO A 271 12.34 13.45 -5.59
N TYR A 272 11.85 12.22 -5.45
CA TYR A 272 10.58 11.94 -4.78
C TYR A 272 10.59 12.28 -3.27
N GLY A 273 11.74 12.58 -2.68
CA GLY A 273 11.89 13.04 -1.30
C GLY A 273 11.11 14.33 -1.00
N ILE A 274 11.11 15.30 -1.92
CA ILE A 274 10.44 16.59 -1.69
C ILE A 274 8.91 16.47 -1.80
N ILE A 275 8.39 15.69 -2.76
CA ILE A 275 6.94 15.45 -2.86
C ILE A 275 6.40 14.55 -1.73
N THR A 276 7.20 13.58 -1.26
CA THR A 276 6.82 12.78 -0.08
C THR A 276 6.85 13.60 1.20
N MET A 277 7.77 14.57 1.33
CA MET A 277 7.72 15.59 2.38
C MET A 277 6.45 16.44 2.31
N PHE A 278 6.03 16.91 1.13
CA PHE A 278 4.76 17.63 0.97
C PHE A 278 3.56 16.80 1.45
N ALA A 279 3.50 15.51 1.10
CA ALA A 279 2.44 14.61 1.54
C ALA A 279 2.37 14.45 3.07
N LEU A 280 3.51 14.45 3.77
CA LEU A 280 3.59 14.41 5.24
C LEU A 280 3.27 15.78 5.88
N PHE A 281 3.80 16.86 5.32
CA PHE A 281 3.66 18.22 5.87
C PHE A 281 2.24 18.77 5.73
N ASN A 282 1.52 18.46 4.65
CA ASN A 282 0.20 19.04 4.42
C ASN A 282 -0.82 18.69 5.54
N PRO A 283 -0.96 17.42 6.00
CA PRO A 283 -1.75 17.11 7.19
C PRO A 283 -1.26 17.76 8.50
N LEU A 284 0.05 17.89 8.70
CA LEU A 284 0.60 18.60 9.87
C LEU A 284 0.22 20.08 9.86
N TRP A 285 0.33 20.74 8.70
CA TRP A 285 -0.13 22.12 8.48
C TRP A 285 -1.63 22.28 8.76
N LEU A 286 -2.46 21.35 8.26
CA LEU A 286 -3.91 21.40 8.47
C LEU A 286 -4.29 21.16 9.94
N LEU A 287 -3.50 20.38 10.70
CA LEU A 287 -3.63 20.29 12.16
C LEU A 287 -3.19 21.58 12.88
N VAL A 288 -2.19 22.31 12.39
CA VAL A 288 -1.82 23.64 12.91
C VAL A 288 -2.94 24.65 12.66
N VAL A 289 -3.49 24.69 11.44
CA VAL A 289 -4.68 25.50 11.09
C VAL A 289 -5.86 25.16 12.02
N LYS A 290 -6.10 23.87 12.31
CA LYS A 290 -7.11 23.43 13.29
C LYS A 290 -6.84 23.99 14.68
N SER A 291 -5.61 23.91 15.16
CA SER A 291 -5.21 24.35 16.50
C SER A 291 -5.27 25.86 16.70
N ILE A 292 -5.03 26.65 15.64
CA ILE A 292 -5.10 28.12 15.66
C ILE A 292 -6.54 28.60 15.47
N PHE A 293 -7.18 28.26 14.35
CA PHE A 293 -8.44 28.89 13.91
C PHE A 293 -9.70 28.11 14.33
N TYR A 294 -9.60 26.79 14.55
CA TYR A 294 -10.74 25.90 14.83
C TYR A 294 -10.60 25.18 16.18
N ARG A 295 -9.92 25.80 17.14
CA ARG A 295 -9.56 25.22 18.45
C ARG A 295 -10.75 24.66 19.24
N THR A 296 -11.94 25.23 19.09
CA THR A 296 -13.18 24.82 19.76
C THR A 296 -13.93 23.68 19.06
N ARG A 297 -13.51 23.28 17.85
CA ARG A 297 -14.09 22.15 17.13
C ARG A 297 -13.34 20.87 17.45
N ASP A 298 -14.08 19.76 17.45
CA ASP A 298 -13.49 18.44 17.49
C ASP A 298 -12.58 18.20 16.26
N THR A 299 -11.49 17.45 16.43
CA THR A 299 -10.54 17.15 15.36
C THR A 299 -11.17 16.28 14.28
N ARG A 300 -11.98 15.27 14.63
CA ARG A 300 -12.63 14.40 13.63
C ARG A 300 -13.64 15.19 12.80
N LEU A 301 -14.45 16.04 13.42
CA LEU A 301 -15.34 16.96 12.71
C LEU A 301 -14.56 17.89 11.76
N PHE A 302 -13.47 18.53 12.22
CA PHE A 302 -12.62 19.37 11.37
C PHE A 302 -12.01 18.60 10.20
N VAL A 303 -11.41 17.43 10.44
CA VAL A 303 -10.82 16.60 9.38
C VAL A 303 -11.87 16.19 8.34
N SER A 304 -13.10 15.92 8.78
CA SER A 304 -14.22 15.65 7.86
C SER A 304 -14.61 16.82 6.95
N TRP A 305 -14.39 18.07 7.40
CA TRP A 305 -14.66 19.27 6.63
C TRP A 305 -13.64 19.55 5.53
N LEU A 306 -12.44 18.94 5.60
CA LEU A 306 -11.36 19.14 4.63
C LEU A 306 -11.61 18.47 3.27
N SER A 307 -12.48 17.45 3.21
CA SER A 307 -12.77 16.67 1.98
C SER A 307 -13.06 17.56 0.75
N GLY A 308 -14.07 18.42 0.83
CA GLY A 308 -14.43 19.34 -0.26
C GLY A 308 -13.35 20.37 -0.62
N PRO A 309 -12.78 21.11 0.35
CA PRO A 309 -11.65 22.02 0.14
C PRO A 309 -10.43 21.37 -0.54
N LEU A 310 -10.01 20.19 -0.07
CA LEU A 310 -8.89 19.44 -0.65
C LEU A 310 -9.18 19.06 -2.11
N LEU A 311 -10.39 18.57 -2.40
CA LEU A 311 -10.80 18.25 -3.77
C LEU A 311 -10.80 19.47 -4.70
N LEU A 312 -11.33 20.60 -4.22
CA LEU A 312 -11.37 21.85 -5.00
C LEU A 312 -9.95 22.33 -5.35
N ILE A 313 -9.06 22.40 -4.36
CA ILE A 313 -7.67 22.82 -4.58
C ILE A 313 -6.96 21.84 -5.52
N SER A 314 -7.20 20.53 -5.38
CA SER A 314 -6.63 19.52 -6.28
C SER A 314 -7.06 19.69 -7.74
N LEU A 315 -8.35 19.97 -7.99
CA LEU A 315 -8.87 20.20 -9.33
C LEU A 315 -8.35 21.51 -9.93
N LEU A 316 -8.16 22.55 -9.10
CA LEU A 316 -7.55 23.80 -9.54
C LEU A 316 -6.08 23.60 -9.93
N ILE A 317 -5.28 22.89 -9.12
CA ILE A 317 -3.87 22.58 -9.44
C ILE A 317 -3.76 21.82 -10.76
N ALA A 318 -4.59 20.79 -10.97
CA ALA A 318 -4.62 20.04 -12.22
C ALA A 318 -4.99 20.94 -13.43
N GLY A 319 -5.98 21.82 -13.27
CA GLY A 319 -6.38 22.77 -14.30
C GLY A 319 -5.28 23.79 -14.64
N THR A 320 -4.59 24.34 -13.63
CA THR A 320 -3.48 25.28 -13.84
C THR A 320 -2.25 24.61 -14.44
N PHE A 321 -1.96 23.36 -14.06
CA PHE A 321 -0.85 22.60 -14.65
C PHE A 321 -1.10 22.30 -16.13
N ILE A 322 -2.28 21.77 -16.47
CA ILE A 322 -2.65 21.52 -17.87
C ILE A 322 -2.62 22.83 -18.67
N GLY A 323 -3.13 23.93 -18.10
CA GLY A 323 -3.07 25.25 -18.73
C GLY A 323 -1.65 25.75 -18.98
N TRP A 324 -0.71 25.50 -18.06
CA TRP A 324 0.71 25.87 -18.20
C TRP A 324 1.45 25.00 -19.22
N VAL A 325 1.26 23.67 -19.20
CA VAL A 325 1.86 22.73 -20.16
C VAL A 325 1.49 23.07 -21.61
N PHE A 326 0.26 23.53 -21.85
CA PHE A 326 -0.20 23.95 -23.18
C PHE A 326 -0.01 25.45 -23.48
N TRP A 327 0.68 26.22 -22.61
CA TRP A 327 0.93 27.65 -22.81
C TRP A 327 2.16 27.97 -23.68
N SER A 328 3.24 27.18 -23.53
CA SER A 328 4.46 27.24 -24.37
C SER A 328 4.83 25.84 -24.84
N SER A 329 5.52 25.73 -25.97
CA SER A 329 6.18 24.49 -26.38
C SER A 329 7.30 24.08 -25.43
N GLU A 330 7.95 25.03 -24.77
CA GLU A 330 9.04 24.79 -23.79
C GLU A 330 8.52 24.08 -22.53
N ASN A 331 7.25 24.29 -22.18
CA ASN A 331 6.62 23.66 -21.00
C ASN A 331 6.21 22.18 -21.26
N GLN A 332 6.48 21.65 -22.45
CA GLN A 332 6.13 20.29 -22.85
C GLN A 332 7.29 19.34 -22.53
N TRP A 333 7.05 18.35 -21.68
CA TRP A 333 7.93 17.21 -21.53
C TRP A 333 8.17 16.50 -22.87
N ASN A 334 9.41 16.58 -23.37
CA ASN A 334 9.94 16.01 -24.61
C ASN A 334 11.45 15.73 -24.43
N SER A 335 12.12 15.13 -25.42
CA SER A 335 13.55 14.75 -25.34
C SER A 335 14.49 15.94 -25.10
N VAL A 336 14.25 17.07 -25.77
CA VAL A 336 15.03 18.32 -25.60
C VAL A 336 14.84 18.87 -24.18
N THR A 337 13.59 19.01 -23.74
CA THR A 337 13.26 19.52 -22.39
C THR A 337 13.71 18.57 -21.28
N LYS A 338 13.85 17.25 -21.54
CA LYS A 338 14.48 16.29 -20.63
C LYS A 338 15.97 16.60 -20.45
N VAL A 339 16.71 16.78 -21.54
CA VAL A 339 18.14 17.15 -21.51
C VAL A 339 18.33 18.50 -20.83
N GLU A 340 17.58 19.51 -21.27
CA GLU A 340 17.67 20.86 -20.73
C GLU A 340 17.36 20.89 -19.22
N ALA A 341 16.35 20.15 -18.75
CA ALA A 341 16.06 20.04 -17.32
C ALA A 341 17.15 19.27 -16.53
N ALA A 342 17.85 18.30 -17.16
CA ALA A 342 18.99 17.62 -16.53
C ALA A 342 20.18 18.57 -16.36
N GLU A 343 20.57 19.29 -17.42
CA GLU A 343 21.62 20.32 -17.39
C GLU A 343 21.28 21.44 -16.39
N ARG A 344 20.09 22.04 -16.48
CA ARG A 344 19.64 23.12 -15.58
C ARG A 344 19.55 22.69 -14.11
N THR A 345 19.34 21.41 -13.81
CA THR A 345 19.36 20.90 -12.41
C THR A 345 20.74 20.48 -11.93
N GLY A 346 21.74 20.46 -12.81
CA GLY A 346 23.10 20.00 -12.49
C GLY A 346 23.20 18.47 -12.35
N CYS A 347 22.36 17.72 -13.06
CA CYS A 347 22.43 16.26 -13.07
C CYS A 347 23.65 15.79 -13.88
N ALA A 348 24.47 14.92 -13.31
CA ALA A 348 25.60 14.33 -14.01
C ALA A 348 25.14 13.32 -15.06
N ALA A 349 25.81 13.31 -16.21
CA ALA A 349 25.63 12.30 -17.26
C ALA A 349 26.28 10.97 -16.85
N ASN A 350 25.55 9.85 -16.97
CA ASN A 350 26.11 8.51 -16.74
C ASN A 350 26.95 8.06 -17.95
N PHE A 351 28.26 8.29 -17.88
CA PHE A 351 29.23 7.77 -18.84
C PHE A 351 29.82 6.40 -18.48
N GLU A 352 29.48 5.83 -17.31
CA GLU A 352 29.91 4.47 -16.95
C GLU A 352 29.14 3.41 -17.77
N GLU A 353 27.84 3.66 -18.02
CA GLU A 353 27.01 2.84 -18.93
C GLU A 353 27.21 3.21 -20.41
N TYR A 354 27.46 4.49 -20.71
CA TYR A 354 27.57 5.02 -22.08
C TYR A 354 28.93 5.69 -22.36
N PRO A 355 30.07 4.95 -22.33
CA PRO A 355 31.40 5.55 -22.49
C PRO A 355 31.66 6.13 -23.89
N ASN A 356 30.95 5.65 -24.92
CA ASN A 356 31.03 6.16 -26.29
C ASN A 356 30.32 7.53 -26.47
N CYS A 357 29.64 8.04 -25.43
CA CYS A 357 28.87 9.27 -25.48
C CYS A 357 29.58 10.48 -24.86
N ILE A 358 30.86 10.34 -24.50
CA ILE A 358 31.74 11.43 -24.07
C ILE A 358 32.25 12.17 -25.32
N ASN A 359 32.32 13.50 -25.30
CA ASN A 359 32.91 14.29 -26.39
C ASN A 359 34.43 13.99 -26.56
N GLU A 360 34.91 13.84 -27.80
CA GLU A 360 36.32 13.55 -28.13
C GLU A 360 37.31 14.62 -27.63
N ASP A 361 36.86 15.86 -27.43
CA ASP A 361 37.65 16.96 -26.85
C ASP A 361 38.14 16.66 -25.42
N GLY A 362 37.60 15.63 -24.75
CA GLY A 362 38.02 15.20 -23.42
C GLY A 362 37.57 16.13 -22.29
N THR A 363 36.58 17.00 -22.54
CA THR A 363 36.00 17.90 -21.51
C THR A 363 35.21 17.16 -20.44
N GLY A 364 34.78 15.93 -20.70
CA GLY A 364 33.88 15.16 -19.82
C GLY A 364 32.41 15.54 -20.01
N GLU A 365 32.08 16.28 -21.07
CA GLU A 365 30.71 16.60 -21.48
C GLU A 365 30.17 15.55 -22.46
N ALA A 366 28.85 15.54 -22.68
CA ALA A 366 28.23 14.65 -23.64
C ALA A 366 28.61 15.03 -25.08
N CYS A 367 28.62 14.07 -26.00
CA CYS A 367 29.00 14.31 -27.40
C CYS A 367 27.98 15.16 -28.19
N PHE A 368 26.78 15.41 -27.66
CA PHE A 368 25.74 16.25 -28.26
C PHE A 368 25.53 17.52 -27.44
N TYR A 369 24.94 18.55 -28.05
CA TYR A 369 24.64 19.82 -27.38
C TYR A 369 23.28 20.41 -27.79
N LEU A 370 22.75 21.30 -26.96
CA LEU A 370 21.57 22.10 -27.25
C LEU A 370 21.97 23.39 -27.98
N ASP A 371 21.64 23.51 -29.28
CA ASP A 371 21.67 24.83 -29.92
C ASP A 371 20.39 25.59 -29.57
N ASN A 372 20.54 26.90 -29.35
CA ASN A 372 19.48 27.84 -29.03
C ASN A 372 19.42 29.02 -30.04
N SER A 373 20.19 28.94 -31.13
CA SER A 373 20.44 30.03 -32.07
C SER A 373 19.19 30.61 -32.76
N GLU A 374 18.21 29.78 -33.12
CA GLU A 374 16.97 30.21 -33.80
C GLU A 374 15.81 30.55 -32.84
N GLY A 375 16.05 30.62 -31.52
CA GLY A 375 15.00 30.90 -30.54
C GLY A 375 14.10 29.69 -30.25
N ARG A 376 14.60 28.49 -30.55
CA ARG A 376 14.18 27.21 -29.99
C ARG A 376 15.43 26.45 -29.57
N SER A 377 15.29 25.64 -28.53
CA SER A 377 16.30 24.64 -28.17
C SER A 377 16.12 23.43 -29.09
N GLU A 378 17.16 23.03 -29.82
CA GLU A 378 17.18 21.84 -30.68
C GLU A 378 18.47 21.03 -30.40
N LEU A 379 18.38 19.70 -30.39
CA LEU A 379 19.51 18.81 -30.11
C LEU A 379 20.38 18.67 -31.36
N THR A 380 21.67 18.90 -31.23
CA THR A 380 22.64 18.74 -32.32
C THR A 380 23.62 17.61 -32.02
N PHE A 381 23.74 16.67 -32.95
CA PHE A 381 24.62 15.51 -32.88
C PHE A 381 25.78 15.67 -33.89
N PRO A 382 27.04 15.81 -33.43
CA PRO A 382 28.23 15.78 -34.27
C PRO A 382 28.48 14.39 -34.90
N ASP A 383 29.30 14.37 -35.95
CA ASP A 383 29.75 13.13 -36.59
C ASP A 383 30.37 12.16 -35.56
N GLY A 384 29.77 10.97 -35.41
CA GLY A 384 30.20 9.94 -34.45
C GLY A 384 29.37 9.85 -33.16
N CYS A 385 28.55 10.86 -32.84
CA CYS A 385 27.65 10.84 -31.68
C CYS A 385 26.32 10.15 -32.02
N ASP A 386 25.94 9.11 -31.27
CA ASP A 386 24.66 8.39 -31.47
C ASP A 386 23.50 9.12 -30.75
N GLN A 387 22.30 9.08 -31.33
CA GLN A 387 21.06 9.54 -30.68
C GLN A 387 20.78 8.78 -29.38
N MET A 388 21.23 7.53 -29.25
CA MET A 388 21.19 6.77 -28.00
C MET A 388 21.89 7.50 -26.84
N CYS A 389 22.81 8.42 -27.11
CA CYS A 389 23.49 9.21 -26.08
C CYS A 389 22.56 10.13 -25.28
N ILE A 390 21.33 10.43 -25.73
CA ILE A 390 20.31 11.10 -24.89
C ILE A 390 20.02 10.30 -23.58
N ASN A 391 20.36 9.00 -23.56
CA ASN A 391 20.21 8.13 -22.40
C ASN A 391 21.31 8.30 -21.34
N VAL A 392 22.38 9.10 -21.54
CA VAL A 392 23.27 9.48 -20.42
C VAL A 392 22.52 10.22 -19.30
N TYR A 393 21.38 10.85 -19.64
CA TYR A 393 20.46 11.49 -18.71
C TYR A 393 19.20 10.64 -18.43
N SER A 394 19.24 9.31 -18.59
CA SER A 394 18.13 8.40 -18.26
C SER A 394 17.76 8.45 -16.77
N GLU A 395 18.76 8.40 -15.90
CA GLU A 395 18.64 8.42 -14.43
C GLU A 395 18.16 9.77 -13.87
N CYS A 396 18.31 10.85 -14.64
CA CYS A 396 18.01 12.25 -14.28
C CYS A 396 16.51 12.55 -14.17
N SER A 397 15.79 11.75 -13.38
CA SER A 397 14.37 11.89 -13.08
C SER A 397 14.02 13.20 -12.34
N ASN A 398 15.01 13.95 -11.84
CA ASN A 398 14.86 15.25 -11.19
C ASN A 398 14.00 16.22 -12.04
N GLY A 399 14.30 16.36 -13.33
CA GLY A 399 13.50 17.18 -14.25
C GLY A 399 12.06 16.70 -14.38
N LEU A 400 11.84 15.39 -14.50
CA LEU A 400 10.50 14.80 -14.61
C LEU A 400 9.67 15.02 -13.33
N ILE A 401 10.27 14.98 -12.14
CA ILE A 401 9.58 15.21 -10.87
C ILE A 401 9.34 16.72 -10.63
N LEU A 402 10.23 17.60 -11.08
CA LEU A 402 10.01 19.04 -11.10
C LEU A 402 8.89 19.45 -12.08
N TRP A 403 8.78 18.80 -13.24
CA TRP A 403 7.70 19.00 -14.21
C TRP A 403 6.37 18.44 -13.68
N SER A 404 6.35 17.15 -13.31
CA SER A 404 5.13 16.43 -12.90
C SER A 404 4.66 16.72 -11.47
N GLY A 405 5.45 17.45 -10.68
CA GLY A 405 5.16 17.80 -9.28
C GLY A 405 3.71 18.23 -8.99
N PRO A 406 3.10 19.16 -9.76
CA PRO A 406 1.69 19.55 -9.58
C PRO A 406 0.70 18.40 -9.73
N VAL A 407 0.98 17.41 -10.59
CA VAL A 407 0.17 16.20 -10.76
C VAL A 407 0.31 15.28 -9.54
N LEU A 408 1.53 15.06 -9.05
CA LEU A 408 1.78 14.25 -7.86
C LEU A 408 1.16 14.90 -6.60
N MET A 409 1.18 16.22 -6.49
CA MET A 409 0.45 16.96 -5.45
C MET A 409 -1.05 16.76 -5.57
N CYS A 410 -1.61 16.80 -6.79
CA CYS A 410 -3.02 16.54 -7.05
C CYS A 410 -3.42 15.13 -6.60
N LEU A 411 -2.63 14.10 -6.93
CA LEU A 411 -2.85 12.72 -6.44
C LEU A 411 -2.85 12.65 -4.90
N THR A 412 -1.93 13.37 -4.25
CA THR A 412 -1.87 13.49 -2.78
C THR A 412 -3.11 14.16 -2.19
N MET A 413 -3.57 15.26 -2.80
CA MET A 413 -4.73 16.02 -2.34
C MET A 413 -6.04 15.25 -2.55
N ILE A 414 -6.18 14.51 -3.66
CA ILE A 414 -7.28 13.56 -3.90
C ILE A 414 -7.26 12.43 -2.86
N PHE A 415 -6.09 11.86 -2.56
CA PHE A 415 -5.95 10.85 -1.52
C PHE A 415 -6.40 11.36 -0.15
N LEU A 416 -5.91 12.54 0.26
CA LEU A 416 -6.27 13.13 1.56
C LEU A 416 -7.76 13.53 1.61
N CYS A 417 -8.32 14.05 0.52
CA CYS A 417 -9.76 14.27 0.37
C CYS A 417 -10.54 12.96 0.61
N PHE A 418 -10.16 11.88 -0.08
CA PHE A 418 -10.79 10.57 0.04
C PHE A 418 -10.69 10.05 1.48
N PHE A 419 -9.50 10.09 2.07
CA PHE A 419 -9.26 9.71 3.47
C PHE A 419 -10.14 10.49 4.47
N CYS A 420 -10.16 11.83 4.38
CA CYS A 420 -11.03 12.70 5.18
C CYS A 420 -12.52 12.35 5.03
N THR A 421 -12.92 11.83 3.86
CA THR A 421 -14.29 11.41 3.58
C THR A 421 -14.68 10.13 4.33
N PHE A 422 -13.76 9.19 4.55
CA PHE A 422 -14.01 7.97 5.33
C PHE A 422 -14.11 8.22 6.83
N LEU A 423 -13.34 9.19 7.37
CA LEU A 423 -13.43 9.60 8.77
C LEU A 423 -14.75 10.34 9.11
N ARG A 424 -15.52 10.75 8.10
CA ARG A 424 -16.82 11.44 8.26
C ARG A 424 -17.98 10.49 8.56
N THR A 425 -17.83 9.17 8.42
CA THR A 425 -18.92 8.24 8.79
C THR A 425 -19.13 8.27 10.30
N GLY A 426 -20.24 8.82 10.78
CA GLY A 426 -20.52 9.12 12.20
C GLY A 426 -20.72 7.91 13.13
N GLY A 427 -19.86 6.89 13.03
CA GLY A 427 -19.80 5.77 13.96
C GLY A 427 -19.05 6.10 15.26
N THR A 428 -19.03 5.14 16.18
CA THR A 428 -18.05 5.12 17.28
C THR A 428 -16.62 5.07 16.70
N GLY A 429 -15.62 5.54 17.45
CA GLY A 429 -14.21 5.53 17.00
C GLY A 429 -13.67 4.13 16.64
N GLU A 430 -14.33 3.07 17.11
CA GLU A 430 -14.06 1.69 16.70
C GLU A 430 -14.36 1.45 15.20
N LYS A 431 -15.41 2.06 14.64
CA LYS A 431 -15.73 1.98 13.20
C LYS A 431 -14.66 2.68 12.35
N ASP A 432 -14.08 3.78 12.82
CA ASP A 432 -13.03 4.50 12.09
C ASP A 432 -11.75 3.66 11.95
N ILE A 433 -11.42 2.84 12.95
CA ILE A 433 -10.28 1.91 12.90
C ILE A 433 -10.52 0.80 11.88
N PHE A 434 -11.75 0.27 11.79
CA PHE A 434 -12.09 -0.68 10.73
C PHE A 434 -12.10 -0.02 9.35
N ASN A 435 -12.52 1.25 9.23
CA ASN A 435 -12.41 2.02 7.99
C ASN A 435 -10.95 2.30 7.60
N PHE A 436 -10.04 2.52 8.56
CA PHE A 436 -8.60 2.57 8.29
C PHE A 436 -8.05 1.22 7.80
N GLY A 437 -8.60 0.10 8.28
CA GLY A 437 -8.35 -1.22 7.70
C GLY A 437 -8.70 -1.31 6.20
N LYS A 438 -9.77 -0.63 5.76
CA LYS A 438 -10.15 -0.56 4.33
C LYS A 438 -9.20 0.30 3.51
N ILE A 439 -8.55 1.29 4.12
CA ILE A 439 -7.54 2.14 3.45
C ILE A 439 -6.25 1.34 3.13
N TRP A 440 -6.01 0.19 3.77
CA TRP A 440 -4.99 -0.76 3.31
C TRP A 440 -5.38 -1.51 2.03
N ILE A 441 -6.68 -1.74 1.79
CA ILE A 441 -7.15 -2.24 0.49
C ILE A 441 -6.86 -1.18 -0.57
N PHE A 442 -7.20 0.09 -0.32
CA PHE A 442 -6.85 1.21 -1.20
C PHE A 442 -5.34 1.25 -1.51
N ALA A 443 -4.46 1.07 -0.52
CA ALA A 443 -3.01 1.05 -0.74
C ALA A 443 -2.57 -0.10 -1.66
N LEU A 444 -3.16 -1.29 -1.51
CA LEU A 444 -2.96 -2.41 -2.41
C LEU A 444 -3.47 -2.10 -3.84
N CYS A 445 -4.59 -1.36 -3.97
CA CYS A 445 -5.04 -0.87 -5.28
C CYS A 445 -4.03 0.09 -5.93
N VAL A 446 -3.43 1.01 -5.15
CA VAL A 446 -2.46 1.97 -5.69
C VAL A 446 -1.17 1.27 -6.12
N MET A 447 -0.62 0.39 -5.29
CA MET A 447 0.52 -0.44 -5.67
C MET A 447 0.21 -1.33 -6.89
N TRP A 448 -1.01 -1.86 -7.02
CA TRP A 448 -1.41 -2.66 -8.18
C TRP A 448 -1.37 -1.89 -9.50
N ALA A 449 -1.97 -0.69 -9.60
CA ALA A 449 -1.89 0.04 -10.87
C ALA A 449 -0.53 0.75 -11.06
N SER A 450 0.22 1.04 -10.00
CA SER A 450 1.64 1.40 -10.12
C SER A 450 2.44 0.27 -10.79
N ALA A 451 2.27 -0.97 -10.34
CA ALA A 451 2.86 -2.15 -10.99
C ALA A 451 2.27 -2.43 -12.38
N SER A 452 1.03 -2.03 -12.65
CA SER A 452 0.42 -2.11 -14.00
C SER A 452 0.94 -1.04 -14.97
N LEU A 453 1.68 -0.05 -14.47
CA LEU A 453 2.31 1.05 -15.21
C LEU A 453 3.85 0.97 -15.16
N SER A 454 4.43 -0.11 -14.64
CA SER A 454 5.90 -0.30 -14.58
C SER A 454 6.55 -0.31 -15.96
N GLY A 455 5.82 -0.75 -17.00
CA GLY A 455 6.22 -0.63 -18.41
C GLY A 455 6.11 0.79 -19.00
N THR A 456 6.00 1.83 -18.17
CA THR A 456 6.07 3.25 -18.58
C THR A 456 7.06 3.99 -17.68
N ALA A 457 8.04 4.66 -18.31
CA ALA A 457 9.07 5.56 -17.74
C ALA A 457 9.39 5.37 -16.23
N ALA A 458 10.50 4.70 -15.92
CA ALA A 458 10.89 4.20 -14.60
C ALA A 458 10.57 5.13 -13.39
N GLY A 459 10.86 6.42 -13.50
CA GLY A 459 10.66 7.41 -12.43
C GLY A 459 9.20 7.57 -11.94
N VAL A 460 8.19 7.29 -12.78
CA VAL A 460 6.76 7.43 -12.41
C VAL A 460 6.36 6.39 -11.37
N THR A 461 6.78 5.14 -11.55
CA THR A 461 6.40 4.00 -10.68
C THR A 461 6.98 4.17 -9.28
N SER A 462 8.28 4.48 -9.17
CA SER A 462 8.95 4.74 -7.88
C SER A 462 8.31 5.93 -7.14
N SER A 463 7.96 6.99 -7.88
CA SER A 463 7.30 8.17 -7.31
C SER A 463 5.90 7.84 -6.79
N LEU A 464 5.09 7.07 -7.51
CA LEU A 464 3.76 6.64 -7.05
C LEU A 464 3.84 5.77 -5.78
N VAL A 465 4.82 4.86 -5.70
CA VAL A 465 5.04 4.02 -4.50
C VAL A 465 5.46 4.88 -3.29
N GLY A 466 6.43 5.78 -3.48
CA GLY A 466 6.87 6.71 -2.43
C GLY A 466 5.72 7.61 -1.95
N LEU A 467 4.95 8.17 -2.89
CA LEU A 467 3.79 9.00 -2.61
C LEU A 467 2.71 8.24 -1.82
N THR A 468 2.47 6.97 -2.15
CA THR A 468 1.51 6.09 -1.45
C THR A 468 1.95 5.85 -0.01
N LEU A 469 3.23 5.56 0.22
CA LEU A 469 3.77 5.32 1.56
C LEU A 469 3.72 6.59 2.42
N ALA A 470 4.11 7.74 1.87
CA ALA A 470 4.03 9.02 2.55
C ALA A 470 2.59 9.41 2.87
N SER A 471 1.67 9.20 1.92
CA SER A 471 0.23 9.41 2.08
C SER A 471 -0.37 8.54 3.20
N LEU A 472 0.00 7.26 3.30
CA LEU A 472 -0.41 6.37 4.39
C LEU A 472 0.10 6.83 5.76
N LEU A 473 1.35 7.29 5.84
CA LEU A 473 1.91 7.86 7.06
C LEU A 473 1.18 9.15 7.46
N ALA A 474 0.83 10.00 6.49
CA ALA A 474 0.09 11.24 6.72
C ALA A 474 -1.37 10.99 7.15
N SER A 475 -2.01 9.95 6.61
CA SER A 475 -3.27 9.40 7.13
C SER A 475 -3.15 8.89 8.57
N ALA A 476 -2.08 8.16 8.89
CA ALA A 476 -1.83 7.69 10.26
C ALA A 476 -1.61 8.86 11.25
N ILE A 477 -0.96 9.94 10.81
CA ILE A 477 -0.84 11.20 11.56
C ILE A 477 -2.23 11.77 11.86
N PHE A 478 -3.08 11.99 10.85
CA PHE A 478 -4.44 12.50 11.05
C PHE A 478 -5.29 11.62 11.99
N LEU A 479 -5.22 10.29 11.86
CA LEU A 479 -5.89 9.36 12.78
C LEU A 479 -5.37 9.49 14.21
N SER A 480 -4.04 9.54 14.39
CA SER A 480 -3.42 9.68 15.73
C SER A 480 -3.76 11.00 16.41
N ALA A 481 -4.02 12.06 15.64
CA ALA A 481 -4.46 13.37 16.12
C ALA A 481 -5.99 13.47 16.31
N SER A 482 -6.76 12.56 15.72
CA SER A 482 -8.23 12.54 15.81
C SER A 482 -8.74 11.83 17.06
N PHE A 483 -8.04 10.80 17.56
CA PHE A 483 -8.42 10.12 18.81
C PHE A 483 -7.89 10.85 20.05
N SER A 484 -8.74 11.06 21.05
CA SER A 484 -8.28 11.56 22.35
C SER A 484 -7.44 10.50 23.08
N LYS A 485 -6.42 10.93 23.84
CA LYS A 485 -5.54 10.03 24.60
C LYS A 485 -6.33 9.15 25.60
N ASP A 486 -7.42 9.68 26.13
CA ASP A 486 -8.28 8.99 27.10
C ASP A 486 -9.22 7.98 26.43
N GLU A 487 -9.72 8.28 25.23
CA GLU A 487 -10.44 7.32 24.39
C GLU A 487 -9.54 6.16 23.96
N VAL A 488 -8.31 6.47 23.52
CA VAL A 488 -7.31 5.45 23.17
C VAL A 488 -6.99 4.57 24.38
N LYS A 489 -6.93 5.12 25.60
CA LYS A 489 -6.68 4.31 26.80
C LYS A 489 -7.87 3.40 27.13
N THR A 490 -9.10 3.90 26.97
CA THR A 490 -10.33 3.21 27.39
C THR A 490 -10.79 2.16 26.38
N ASN A 491 -10.81 2.49 25.09
CA ASN A 491 -11.35 1.63 24.04
C ASN A 491 -10.35 0.57 23.54
N LYS A 492 -9.05 0.66 23.90
CA LYS A 492 -8.01 -0.25 23.37
C LYS A 492 -8.28 -1.72 23.62
N GLU A 493 -8.95 -2.06 24.72
CA GLU A 493 -9.28 -3.44 25.04
C GLU A 493 -10.53 -3.90 24.29
N SER A 494 -11.60 -3.08 24.18
CA SER A 494 -12.78 -3.40 23.35
C SER A 494 -12.46 -3.50 21.86
N ILE A 495 -11.59 -2.62 21.36
CA ILE A 495 -11.07 -2.65 19.99
C ILE A 495 -10.27 -3.94 19.77
N MET A 496 -9.40 -4.32 20.70
CA MET A 496 -8.58 -5.53 20.56
C MET A 496 -9.41 -6.82 20.64
N THR A 497 -10.42 -6.90 21.52
CA THR A 497 -11.33 -8.07 21.53
C THR A 497 -12.17 -8.12 20.27
N ARG A 498 -12.79 -7.01 19.82
CA ARG A 498 -13.57 -6.98 18.57
C ARG A 498 -12.76 -7.28 17.32
N ILE A 499 -11.50 -6.83 17.26
CA ILE A 499 -10.58 -7.23 16.18
C ILE A 499 -10.29 -8.74 16.25
N ARG A 500 -10.09 -9.31 17.45
CA ARG A 500 -9.86 -10.76 17.63
C ARG A 500 -11.10 -11.61 17.33
N GLU A 501 -12.29 -11.12 17.66
CA GLU A 501 -13.58 -11.76 17.37
C GLU A 501 -13.88 -11.75 15.87
N LYS A 502 -13.72 -10.59 15.20
CA LYS A 502 -14.10 -10.40 13.80
C LYS A 502 -13.02 -10.83 12.79
N TYR A 503 -11.75 -10.83 13.18
CA TYR A 503 -10.61 -11.12 12.30
C TYR A 503 -9.61 -12.11 12.89
N GLY A 504 -9.96 -12.88 13.94
CA GLY A 504 -9.02 -13.74 14.68
C GLY A 504 -8.06 -14.56 13.80
N ASP A 505 -8.61 -15.31 12.83
CA ASP A 505 -7.83 -16.14 11.91
C ASP A 505 -7.15 -15.33 10.80
N ASN A 506 -7.83 -14.29 10.29
CA ASN A 506 -7.31 -13.41 9.25
C ASN A 506 -6.13 -12.54 9.74
N LEU A 507 -6.03 -12.31 11.05
CA LEU A 507 -5.00 -11.48 11.65
C LEU A 507 -3.62 -12.16 11.62
N ASP A 508 -3.55 -13.48 11.53
CA ASP A 508 -2.30 -14.21 11.26
C ASP A 508 -1.79 -13.98 9.82
N VAL A 509 -2.68 -13.78 8.85
CA VAL A 509 -2.32 -13.40 7.47
C VAL A 509 -1.64 -12.03 7.46
N ALA A 510 -2.17 -11.07 8.22
CA ALA A 510 -1.59 -9.73 8.37
C ALA A 510 -0.27 -9.74 9.17
N ARG A 511 -0.16 -10.58 10.21
CA ARG A 511 1.12 -10.83 10.91
C ARG A 511 2.17 -11.44 9.98
N GLY A 512 1.76 -12.35 9.08
CA GLY A 512 2.63 -12.95 8.09
C GLY A 512 3.24 -11.92 7.15
N LEU A 513 2.41 -11.02 6.60
CA LEU A 513 2.87 -9.89 5.79
C LEU A 513 3.87 -9.02 6.55
N PHE A 514 3.54 -8.65 7.80
CA PHE A 514 4.43 -7.86 8.66
C PHE A 514 5.79 -8.53 8.94
N ILE A 515 5.86 -9.86 9.02
CA ILE A 515 7.16 -10.55 9.12
C ILE A 515 7.97 -10.39 7.84
N VAL A 516 7.38 -10.53 6.65
CA VAL A 516 8.10 -10.37 5.38
C VAL A 516 8.59 -8.94 5.20
N THR A 517 7.74 -7.93 5.44
CA THR A 517 8.03 -6.53 5.09
C THR A 517 8.81 -5.78 6.16
N CYS A 518 8.72 -6.17 7.44
CA CYS A 518 9.37 -5.46 8.55
C CYS A 518 10.47 -6.27 9.25
N SER A 519 10.83 -7.46 8.78
CA SER A 519 11.85 -8.34 9.41
C SER A 519 13.15 -7.61 9.80
N PRO A 520 13.86 -6.90 8.91
CA PRO A 520 15.10 -6.21 9.24
C PRO A 520 14.90 -5.09 10.28
N ILE A 521 13.81 -4.33 10.14
CA ILE A 521 13.42 -3.26 11.07
C ILE A 521 13.18 -3.84 12.48
N VAL A 522 12.54 -5.01 12.57
CA VAL A 522 12.29 -5.73 13.83
C VAL A 522 13.60 -6.24 14.45
N PHE A 523 14.55 -6.76 13.65
CA PHE A 523 15.87 -7.13 14.14
C PHE A 523 16.67 -5.93 14.67
N VAL A 524 16.72 -4.83 13.91
CA VAL A 524 17.37 -3.57 14.34
C VAL A 524 16.72 -3.03 15.62
N TYR A 525 15.38 -2.99 15.70
CA TYR A 525 14.65 -2.59 16.90
C TYR A 525 15.00 -3.42 18.14
N PHE A 526 15.14 -4.74 18.00
CA PHE A 526 15.56 -5.60 19.11
C PHE A 526 17.03 -5.40 19.48
N GLY A 527 17.94 -5.23 18.50
CA GLY A 527 19.34 -4.92 18.74
C GLY A 527 19.51 -3.59 19.50
N PHE A 528 18.88 -2.53 19.02
CA PHE A 528 18.80 -1.22 19.69
C PHE A 528 18.22 -1.35 21.12
N SER A 529 17.18 -2.16 21.33
CA SER A 529 16.66 -2.42 22.68
C SER A 529 17.66 -3.13 23.61
N MET A 530 18.50 -4.04 23.09
CA MET A 530 19.57 -4.64 23.90
C MET A 530 20.62 -3.59 24.29
N ILE A 531 21.02 -2.71 23.35
CA ILE A 531 21.98 -1.62 23.60
C ILE A 531 21.45 -0.69 24.70
N ASN A 532 20.20 -0.22 24.60
CA ASN A 532 19.59 0.60 25.65
C ASN A 532 19.54 -0.11 27.00
N GLN A 533 19.22 -1.40 27.03
CA GLN A 533 19.17 -2.16 28.28
C GLN A 533 20.57 -2.40 28.90
N VAL A 534 21.63 -2.38 28.09
CA VAL A 534 23.03 -2.35 28.54
C VAL A 534 23.41 -0.96 29.06
N VAL A 535 23.10 0.13 28.35
CA VAL A 535 23.43 1.50 28.77
C VAL A 535 22.72 1.88 30.07
N ARG A 536 21.43 1.52 30.20
CA ARG A 536 20.65 1.63 31.46
C ARG A 536 21.31 0.89 32.64
N ARG A 537 22.14 -0.13 32.42
CA ARG A 537 22.88 -0.86 33.49
C ARG A 537 24.20 -0.22 33.88
N ILE A 538 24.92 0.38 32.94
CA ILE A 538 26.22 0.99 33.22
C ILE A 538 26.05 2.29 34.04
N GLY A 539 24.83 2.84 34.10
CA GLY A 539 24.50 3.99 34.96
C GLY A 539 24.97 5.33 34.41
N ILE A 540 25.32 5.38 33.12
CA ILE A 540 25.87 6.56 32.42
C ILE A 540 24.87 7.73 32.38
N ASN A 541 23.58 7.46 32.55
CA ASN A 541 22.50 8.41 32.29
C ASN A 541 21.91 8.99 33.61
N PRO A 542 22.23 10.24 34.00
CA PRO A 542 21.78 10.84 35.26
C PRO A 542 20.33 11.34 35.23
N CYS A 543 19.66 11.34 34.07
CA CYS A 543 18.31 11.90 33.89
C CYS A 543 17.20 10.86 33.68
N SER A 544 17.54 9.63 33.26
CA SER A 544 16.61 8.50 33.26
C SER A 544 16.49 7.91 34.67
N GLN A 545 15.30 7.90 35.27
CA GLN A 545 15.07 7.06 36.44
C GLN A 545 15.10 5.57 36.03
N PRO A 546 15.65 4.66 36.85
CA PRO A 546 15.41 3.23 36.65
C PRO A 546 13.89 2.99 36.73
N SER A 547 13.32 2.44 35.66
CA SER A 547 11.87 2.34 35.48
C SER A 547 11.19 1.67 36.68
N LEU A 548 10.22 2.35 37.32
CA LEU A 548 9.53 1.86 38.52
C LEU A 548 8.84 0.49 38.34
N ASP A 549 8.55 0.10 37.10
CA ASP A 549 8.07 -1.25 36.71
C ASP A 549 9.07 -2.39 37.04
N ALA A 550 10.28 -2.07 37.52
CA ALA A 550 11.30 -3.02 37.97
C ALA A 550 10.93 -3.69 39.32
N ASN A 551 9.80 -4.38 39.37
CA ASN A 551 9.49 -5.33 40.45
C ASN A 551 10.63 -6.38 40.52
N PRO A 552 11.42 -6.44 41.61
CA PRO A 552 12.69 -7.17 41.64
C PRO A 552 12.54 -8.70 41.53
N GLN A 553 11.33 -9.24 41.68
CA GLN A 553 11.08 -10.68 41.53
C GLN A 553 11.08 -11.16 40.06
N ALA A 554 10.97 -10.26 39.08
CA ALA A 554 10.83 -10.64 37.67
C ALA A 554 12.16 -11.03 36.99
N LYS A 555 12.71 -12.19 37.39
CA LYS A 555 14.03 -12.76 37.01
C LYS A 555 14.36 -12.81 35.50
N GLY A 556 13.40 -12.58 34.60
CA GLY A 556 13.53 -12.73 33.14
C GLY A 556 13.98 -11.50 32.35
N TYR A 557 13.94 -10.27 32.88
CA TYR A 557 14.27 -9.04 32.14
C TYR A 557 15.78 -8.78 31.95
N LYS A 558 16.57 -9.83 31.65
CA LYS A 558 18.03 -9.74 31.47
C LYS A 558 18.45 -9.25 30.07
N ILE A 559 17.71 -9.66 29.04
CA ILE A 559 17.89 -9.32 27.61
C ILE A 559 17.64 -7.83 27.27
N LEU A 560 16.35 -7.51 27.14
CA LEU A 560 15.79 -6.36 26.44
C LEU A 560 15.11 -5.35 27.38
N THR A 561 14.83 -4.14 26.88
CA THR A 561 13.98 -3.17 27.61
C THR A 561 12.57 -3.73 27.84
N VAL A 562 11.90 -3.31 28.93
CA VAL A 562 10.58 -3.81 29.33
C VAL A 562 9.56 -3.71 28.18
N ARG A 563 9.57 -2.60 27.43
CA ARG A 563 8.72 -2.35 26.25
C ARG A 563 8.97 -3.39 25.15
N ALA A 564 10.22 -3.65 24.79
CA ALA A 564 10.58 -4.62 23.77
C ALA A 564 10.33 -6.07 24.24
N ASN A 565 10.57 -6.40 25.51
CA ASN A 565 10.24 -7.73 26.04
C ASN A 565 8.72 -7.97 26.06
N LYS A 566 7.91 -6.93 26.33
CA LYS A 566 6.44 -6.96 26.21
C LYS A 566 5.99 -7.17 24.76
N HIS A 567 6.69 -6.59 23.79
CA HIS A 567 6.47 -6.86 22.36
C HIS A 567 6.88 -8.29 21.97
N LEU A 568 8.08 -8.74 22.37
CA LEU A 568 8.59 -10.09 22.10
C LEU A 568 7.71 -11.18 22.71
N ASN A 569 7.24 -11.00 23.95
CA ASN A 569 6.32 -11.95 24.59
C ASN A 569 4.95 -11.97 23.90
N ARG A 570 4.47 -10.84 23.37
CA ARG A 570 3.28 -10.80 22.51
C ARG A 570 3.51 -11.55 21.19
N MET A 571 4.66 -11.41 20.55
CA MET A 571 5.01 -12.16 19.32
C MET A 571 5.18 -13.66 19.58
N ARG A 572 5.75 -14.05 20.73
CA ARG A 572 5.88 -15.46 21.16
C ARG A 572 4.52 -16.14 21.41
N ALA A 573 3.49 -15.36 21.72
CA ALA A 573 2.11 -15.78 21.93
C ALA A 573 1.25 -15.79 20.65
N TRP A 574 1.80 -15.45 19.49
CA TRP A 574 1.17 -15.73 18.19
C TRP A 574 1.31 -17.23 17.85
N ASP A 575 0.42 -17.78 17.02
CA ASP A 575 0.72 -19.07 16.39
C ASP A 575 1.82 -18.87 15.34
N ARG A 576 3.06 -19.08 15.79
CA ARG A 576 4.25 -18.94 14.96
C ARG A 576 4.25 -19.88 13.75
N ALA A 577 3.58 -21.03 13.78
CA ALA A 577 3.54 -21.90 12.61
C ALA A 577 2.59 -21.35 11.53
N SER A 578 1.38 -20.94 11.93
CA SER A 578 0.42 -20.21 11.07
C SER A 578 1.06 -18.95 10.47
N VAL A 579 1.55 -18.04 11.32
CA VAL A 579 2.10 -16.74 10.90
C VAL A 579 3.31 -16.88 9.98
N LEU A 580 4.26 -17.79 10.28
CA LEU A 580 5.42 -18.03 9.41
C LEU A 580 5.02 -18.68 8.07
N THR A 581 4.01 -19.57 8.07
CA THR A 581 3.45 -20.14 6.84
C THR A 581 2.84 -19.04 5.95
N TYR A 582 2.07 -18.12 6.53
CA TYR A 582 1.53 -16.96 5.81
C TYR A 582 2.61 -15.98 5.33
N ALA A 583 3.72 -15.83 6.07
CA ALA A 583 4.87 -15.05 5.60
C ALA A 583 5.47 -15.64 4.31
N VAL A 584 5.62 -16.98 4.21
CA VAL A 584 6.08 -17.59 2.95
C VAL A 584 5.11 -17.35 1.81
N TYR A 585 3.80 -17.50 2.02
CA TYR A 585 2.81 -17.23 0.97
C TYR A 585 2.84 -15.78 0.46
N TRP A 586 3.03 -14.79 1.33
CA TRP A 586 3.17 -13.39 0.91
C TRP A 586 4.43 -13.15 0.08
N GLY A 587 5.57 -13.70 0.49
CA GLY A 587 6.81 -13.58 -0.28
C GLY A 587 6.75 -14.32 -1.62
N VAL A 588 6.09 -15.48 -1.67
CA VAL A 588 5.85 -16.24 -2.91
C VAL A 588 4.96 -15.46 -3.88
N ALA A 589 3.87 -14.86 -3.39
CA ALA A 589 3.01 -13.99 -4.20
C ALA A 589 3.78 -12.77 -4.74
N TYR A 590 4.60 -12.13 -3.89
CA TYR A 590 5.48 -11.03 -4.30
C TYR A 590 6.45 -11.44 -5.42
N MET A 591 7.12 -12.59 -5.28
CA MET A 591 8.11 -13.06 -6.27
C MET A 591 7.45 -13.41 -7.62
N ILE A 592 6.27 -14.02 -7.61
CA ILE A 592 5.50 -14.31 -8.82
C ILE A 592 5.10 -13.00 -9.52
N LEU A 593 4.58 -12.01 -8.78
CA LEU A 593 4.12 -10.75 -9.37
C LEU A 593 5.26 -9.88 -9.90
N ASN A 594 6.36 -9.72 -9.16
CA ASN A 594 7.44 -8.83 -9.59
C ASN A 594 8.39 -9.47 -10.61
N VAL A 595 8.79 -10.74 -10.42
CA VAL A 595 9.78 -11.38 -11.32
C VAL A 595 9.10 -12.05 -12.51
N ILE A 596 8.15 -12.95 -12.26
CA ILE A 596 7.53 -13.74 -13.34
C ILE A 596 6.55 -12.87 -14.16
N VAL A 597 5.81 -11.96 -13.52
CA VAL A 597 4.74 -11.21 -14.20
C VAL A 597 5.18 -9.83 -14.67
N SER A 598 5.96 -9.05 -13.91
CA SER A 598 6.48 -7.78 -14.43
C SER A 598 7.59 -8.01 -15.47
N GLN A 599 8.74 -8.58 -15.05
CA GLN A 599 9.93 -8.63 -15.91
C GLN A 599 9.75 -9.52 -17.15
N LEU A 600 9.38 -10.80 -16.98
CA LEU A 600 9.29 -11.71 -18.13
C LEU A 600 8.17 -11.34 -19.12
N THR A 601 7.12 -10.64 -18.68
CA THR A 601 6.08 -10.16 -19.58
C THR A 601 6.57 -9.02 -20.46
N VAL A 602 7.37 -8.09 -19.93
CA VAL A 602 7.95 -6.99 -20.73
C VAL A 602 8.87 -7.55 -21.82
N VAL A 603 9.80 -8.46 -21.46
CA VAL A 603 10.69 -9.13 -22.41
C VAL A 603 9.92 -9.95 -23.47
N PHE A 604 8.80 -10.57 -23.09
CA PHE A 604 7.96 -11.29 -24.06
C PHE A 604 7.19 -10.34 -25.00
N LEU A 605 6.77 -9.17 -24.52
CA LEU A 605 6.07 -8.16 -25.32
C LEU A 605 7.03 -7.44 -26.28
N SER A 606 8.24 -7.08 -25.85
CA SER A 606 9.28 -6.46 -26.70
C SER A 606 9.70 -7.41 -27.83
N TRP A 607 9.91 -8.70 -27.53
CA TRP A 607 10.12 -9.75 -28.53
C TRP A 607 9.00 -9.81 -29.58
N MET A 608 7.74 -9.71 -29.15
CA MET A 608 6.61 -9.68 -30.09
C MET A 608 6.58 -8.42 -30.95
N ILE A 609 6.91 -7.25 -30.41
CA ILE A 609 7.04 -6.01 -31.19
C ILE A 609 8.07 -6.21 -32.31
N GLU A 610 9.26 -6.69 -31.95
CA GLU A 610 10.36 -6.96 -32.89
C GLU A 610 9.96 -7.95 -33.99
N LYS A 611 9.34 -9.10 -33.64
CA LYS A 611 8.95 -10.11 -34.63
C LYS A 611 7.69 -9.74 -35.44
N THR A 612 6.84 -8.83 -34.98
CA THR A 612 5.63 -8.41 -35.72
C THR A 612 5.85 -7.22 -36.65
N ALA A 613 6.95 -6.47 -36.52
CA ALA A 613 7.26 -5.28 -37.33
C ALA A 613 7.14 -5.51 -38.85
N ASN A 614 7.56 -6.69 -39.34
CA ASN A 614 7.58 -7.04 -40.76
C ASN A 614 6.26 -7.66 -41.29
N PHE A 615 5.22 -7.80 -40.46
CA PHE A 615 3.96 -8.42 -40.86
C PHE A 615 2.89 -7.40 -41.26
N SER A 616 1.91 -7.83 -42.06
CA SER A 616 0.79 -6.97 -42.44
C SER A 616 -0.10 -6.67 -41.24
N MET A 617 -0.67 -5.46 -41.19
CA MET A 617 -1.53 -4.99 -40.08
C MET A 617 -2.62 -5.99 -39.64
N LEU A 618 -3.20 -6.76 -40.57
CA LEU A 618 -4.18 -7.81 -40.26
C LEU A 618 -3.56 -9.01 -39.54
N ALA A 619 -2.38 -9.47 -39.97
CA ALA A 619 -1.64 -10.55 -39.33
C ALA A 619 -1.14 -10.13 -37.94
N VAL A 620 -0.59 -8.90 -37.83
CA VAL A 620 -0.21 -8.28 -36.54
C VAL A 620 -1.40 -8.23 -35.58
N THR A 621 -2.56 -7.74 -36.05
CA THR A 621 -3.80 -7.72 -35.25
C THR A 621 -4.22 -9.12 -34.83
N GLY A 622 -4.13 -10.13 -35.71
CA GLY A 622 -4.45 -11.52 -35.40
C GLY A 622 -3.54 -12.11 -34.31
N ILE A 623 -2.23 -11.86 -34.38
CA ILE A 623 -1.24 -12.30 -33.38
C ILE A 623 -1.49 -11.60 -32.04
N MET A 624 -1.61 -10.27 -32.04
CA MET A 624 -1.91 -9.49 -30.83
C MET A 624 -3.24 -9.89 -30.20
N CYS A 625 -4.24 -10.27 -31.00
CA CYS A 625 -5.49 -10.85 -30.50
C CYS A 625 -5.27 -12.22 -29.84
N GLY A 626 -4.60 -13.15 -30.52
CA GLY A 626 -4.35 -14.49 -29.97
C GLY A 626 -3.56 -14.46 -28.67
N VAL A 627 -2.50 -13.66 -28.62
CA VAL A 627 -1.65 -13.53 -27.42
C VAL A 627 -2.35 -12.70 -26.34
N GLY A 628 -3.08 -11.63 -26.69
CA GLY A 628 -3.89 -10.87 -25.74
C GLY A 628 -4.90 -11.77 -25.01
N VAL A 629 -5.62 -12.64 -25.74
CA VAL A 629 -6.52 -13.64 -25.13
C VAL A 629 -5.77 -14.58 -24.19
N LEU A 630 -4.60 -15.11 -24.61
CA LEU A 630 -3.79 -15.99 -23.77
C LEU A 630 -3.35 -15.28 -22.48
N MET A 631 -2.87 -14.05 -22.58
CA MET A 631 -2.46 -13.22 -21.43
C MET A 631 -3.62 -12.94 -20.49
N PHE A 632 -4.79 -12.55 -21.00
CA PHE A 632 -6.00 -12.39 -20.18
C PHE A 632 -6.45 -13.71 -19.53
N LEU A 633 -6.21 -14.87 -20.12
CA LEU A 633 -6.55 -16.17 -19.51
C LEU A 633 -5.60 -16.58 -18.38
N LEU A 634 -4.46 -15.89 -18.20
CA LEU A 634 -3.53 -16.10 -17.08
C LEU A 634 -3.94 -15.24 -15.87
N PRO A 635 -4.16 -15.83 -14.67
CA PRO A 635 -4.67 -15.10 -13.50
C PRO A 635 -3.94 -13.83 -13.06
N PRO A 636 -2.59 -13.74 -13.11
CA PRO A 636 -1.88 -12.63 -12.50
C PRO A 636 -1.53 -11.49 -13.47
N VAL A 637 -1.75 -11.65 -14.79
CA VAL A 637 -1.32 -10.68 -15.79
C VAL A 637 -2.27 -9.48 -15.81
N PRO A 638 -1.79 -8.24 -15.60
CA PRO A 638 -2.63 -7.05 -15.69
C PRO A 638 -3.00 -6.74 -17.15
N GLY A 639 -4.20 -6.21 -17.37
CA GLY A 639 -4.67 -5.85 -18.73
C GLY A 639 -4.01 -4.61 -19.33
N VAL A 640 -3.50 -3.69 -18.50
CA VAL A 640 -2.96 -2.40 -18.93
C VAL A 640 -1.76 -2.56 -19.89
N PRO A 641 -0.72 -3.38 -19.60
CA PRO A 641 0.35 -3.68 -20.57
C PRO A 641 -0.14 -4.24 -21.91
N VAL A 642 -1.24 -5.00 -21.94
CA VAL A 642 -1.79 -5.56 -23.20
C VAL A 642 -2.37 -4.44 -24.07
N TYR A 643 -3.16 -3.53 -23.49
CA TYR A 643 -3.71 -2.38 -24.23
C TYR A 643 -2.63 -1.36 -24.62
N LEU A 644 -1.61 -1.17 -23.77
CA LEU A 644 -0.44 -0.33 -24.02
C LEU A 644 0.34 -0.85 -25.25
N THR A 645 0.71 -2.13 -25.23
CA THR A 645 1.42 -2.77 -26.35
C THR A 645 0.60 -2.76 -27.63
N LEU A 646 -0.71 -2.97 -27.53
CA LEU A 646 -1.64 -2.88 -28.67
C LEU A 646 -1.62 -1.47 -29.30
N GLY A 647 -1.59 -0.43 -28.47
CA GLY A 647 -1.47 0.97 -28.90
C GLY A 647 -0.13 1.28 -29.60
N ILE A 648 0.99 0.76 -29.09
CA ILE A 648 2.32 0.87 -29.71
C ILE A 648 2.32 0.17 -31.08
N VAL A 649 2.08 -1.14 -31.08
CA VAL A 649 2.24 -2.04 -32.24
C VAL A 649 1.36 -1.64 -33.42
N LEU A 650 0.10 -1.26 -33.18
CA LEU A 650 -0.82 -0.91 -34.27
C LEU A 650 -0.62 0.54 -34.76
N THR A 651 -0.01 1.42 -33.96
CA THR A 651 0.36 2.77 -34.40
C THR A 651 1.58 2.76 -35.31
N ALA A 652 2.55 1.87 -35.03
CA ALA A 652 3.70 1.63 -35.90
C ALA A 652 3.32 1.22 -37.34
N GLN A 653 2.17 0.55 -37.50
CA GLN A 653 1.66 0.13 -38.80
C GLN A 653 0.82 1.21 -39.54
N GLY A 654 0.46 2.34 -38.90
CA GLY A 654 -0.20 3.46 -39.57
C GLY A 654 -1.10 4.35 -38.68
N TRP A 655 -0.65 5.57 -38.40
CA TRP A 655 -1.17 6.41 -37.30
C TRP A 655 -2.65 6.84 -37.37
N TYR A 656 -3.15 7.34 -38.50
CA TYR A 656 -4.41 8.12 -38.58
C TYR A 656 -5.66 7.49 -37.92
N TYR A 657 -5.77 6.16 -37.92
CA TYR A 657 -6.88 5.44 -37.29
C TYR A 657 -6.44 4.44 -36.21
N ALA A 658 -5.13 4.37 -35.91
CA ALA A 658 -4.57 3.35 -35.02
C ALA A 658 -5.14 3.39 -33.61
N VAL A 659 -5.32 4.56 -32.99
CA VAL A 659 -5.86 4.66 -31.62
C VAL A 659 -7.29 4.14 -31.53
N LEU A 660 -8.16 4.51 -32.48
CA LEU A 660 -9.56 4.07 -32.51
C LEU A 660 -9.66 2.58 -32.83
N PHE A 661 -8.86 2.09 -33.77
CA PHE A 661 -8.80 0.68 -34.13
C PHE A 661 -8.26 -0.17 -32.96
N SER A 662 -7.16 0.23 -32.31
CA SER A 662 -6.61 -0.40 -31.11
C SER A 662 -7.59 -0.39 -29.95
N THR A 663 -8.37 0.68 -29.78
CA THR A 663 -9.42 0.74 -28.76
C THR A 663 -10.54 -0.25 -29.05
N ALA A 664 -10.98 -0.36 -30.32
CA ALA A 664 -12.00 -1.33 -30.73
C ALA A 664 -11.52 -2.78 -30.61
N VAL A 665 -10.29 -3.07 -31.04
CA VAL A 665 -9.64 -4.39 -30.91
C VAL A 665 -9.44 -4.74 -29.43
N GLY A 666 -8.95 -3.81 -28.62
CA GLY A 666 -8.78 -3.98 -27.17
C GLY A 666 -10.09 -4.24 -26.44
N LEU A 667 -11.17 -3.53 -26.79
CA LEU A 667 -12.51 -3.78 -26.25
C LEU A 667 -13.06 -5.15 -26.68
N GLY A 668 -12.87 -5.53 -27.95
CA GLY A 668 -13.22 -6.85 -28.45
C GLY A 668 -12.48 -7.97 -27.73
N LEU A 669 -11.17 -7.82 -27.57
CA LEU A 669 -10.29 -8.71 -26.82
C LEU A 669 -10.73 -8.87 -25.37
N LYS A 670 -11.00 -7.76 -24.68
CA LYS A 670 -11.47 -7.73 -23.30
C LYS A 670 -12.80 -8.48 -23.14
N LEU A 671 -13.80 -8.16 -23.96
CA LEU A 671 -15.11 -8.81 -23.88
C LEU A 671 -15.03 -10.31 -24.23
N PHE A 672 -14.29 -10.67 -25.28
CA PHE A 672 -14.10 -12.08 -25.66
C PHE A 672 -13.34 -12.87 -24.58
N SER A 673 -12.28 -12.30 -24.01
CA SER A 673 -11.52 -12.94 -22.93
C SER A 673 -12.36 -13.09 -21.66
N SER A 674 -13.12 -12.07 -21.25
CA SER A 674 -14.05 -12.17 -20.13
C SER A 674 -15.19 -13.17 -20.38
N ALA A 675 -15.64 -13.34 -21.63
CA ALA A 675 -16.59 -14.40 -21.98
C ALA A 675 -15.99 -15.81 -21.83
N LEU A 676 -14.74 -16.04 -22.26
CA LEU A 676 -14.03 -17.30 -22.06
C LEU A 676 -13.74 -17.57 -20.57
N GLN A 677 -13.23 -16.57 -19.83
CA GLN A 677 -13.03 -16.64 -18.39
C GLN A 677 -14.33 -16.98 -17.65
N GLN A 678 -15.48 -16.43 -18.07
CA GLN A 678 -16.78 -16.72 -17.45
C GLN A 678 -17.31 -18.12 -17.80
N LYS A 679 -17.26 -18.52 -19.09
CA LYS A 679 -17.92 -19.75 -19.58
C LYS A 679 -17.01 -20.98 -19.65
N LEU A 680 -15.81 -20.86 -20.19
CA LEU A 680 -14.88 -21.99 -20.34
C LEU A 680 -14.17 -22.32 -19.02
N ILE A 681 -13.79 -21.28 -18.26
CA ILE A 681 -13.17 -21.43 -16.94
C ILE A 681 -14.23 -21.42 -15.83
N GLY A 682 -14.81 -20.27 -15.49
CA GLY A 682 -15.58 -20.08 -14.25
C GLY A 682 -16.78 -21.00 -14.08
N GLU A 683 -17.60 -21.19 -15.11
CA GLU A 683 -18.74 -22.10 -15.03
C GLU A 683 -18.31 -23.58 -14.93
N ASN A 684 -17.21 -23.98 -15.56
CA ASN A 684 -16.63 -25.31 -15.39
C ASN A 684 -16.05 -25.50 -13.97
N LEU A 685 -15.31 -24.50 -13.47
CA LEU A 685 -14.81 -24.50 -12.09
C LEU A 685 -15.94 -24.51 -11.04
N SER A 686 -17.13 -24.02 -11.37
CA SER A 686 -18.31 -24.04 -10.48
C SER A 686 -18.69 -25.45 -10.02
N HIS A 687 -18.40 -26.49 -10.80
CA HIS A 687 -18.74 -27.87 -10.45
C HIS A 687 -17.90 -28.39 -9.27
N TYR A 688 -16.69 -27.85 -9.07
CA TYR A 688 -15.78 -28.28 -8.01
C TYR A 688 -16.10 -27.58 -6.69
N VAL A 689 -16.68 -28.32 -5.73
CA VAL A 689 -17.05 -27.80 -4.40
C VAL A 689 -15.89 -27.07 -3.71
N LYS A 690 -14.66 -27.63 -3.78
CA LYS A 690 -13.45 -27.00 -3.22
C LYS A 690 -13.11 -25.64 -3.83
N ILE A 691 -13.51 -25.35 -5.06
CA ILE A 691 -13.27 -24.04 -5.68
C ILE A 691 -14.34 -23.05 -5.24
N ARG A 692 -15.62 -23.46 -5.18
CA ARG A 692 -16.71 -22.68 -4.55
C ARG A 692 -16.40 -22.34 -3.08
N GLN A 693 -15.78 -23.27 -2.36
CA GLN A 693 -15.27 -23.12 -1.00
C GLN A 693 -14.09 -22.13 -0.93
N PHE A 694 -13.07 -22.29 -1.79
CA PHE A 694 -11.90 -21.40 -1.84
C PHE A 694 -12.26 -19.94 -2.12
N VAL A 695 -13.22 -19.68 -3.01
CA VAL A 695 -13.72 -18.31 -3.27
C VAL A 695 -14.71 -17.81 -2.20
N ASN A 696 -14.99 -18.63 -1.18
CA ASN A 696 -15.92 -18.36 -0.09
C ASN A 696 -17.29 -17.87 -0.59
N ILE A 697 -17.93 -18.66 -1.46
CA ILE A 697 -19.21 -18.31 -2.10
C ILE A 697 -20.36 -18.09 -1.10
N ASN A 698 -20.25 -18.69 0.09
CA ASN A 698 -21.21 -18.54 1.18
C ASN A 698 -21.06 -17.22 1.97
N SER A 699 -19.97 -16.46 1.78
CA SER A 699 -19.76 -15.17 2.43
C SER A 699 -20.78 -14.10 2.01
N ASN A 700 -21.16 -13.23 2.94
CA ASN A 700 -22.05 -12.09 2.68
C ASN A 700 -21.50 -11.19 1.56
N LEU A 701 -20.18 -11.09 1.40
CA LEU A 701 -19.55 -10.33 0.32
C LEU A 701 -19.82 -10.93 -1.06
N MET A 702 -19.63 -12.25 -1.22
CA MET A 702 -19.91 -12.93 -2.49
C MET A 702 -21.41 -13.02 -2.78
N LYS A 703 -22.25 -13.22 -1.76
CA LYS A 703 -23.72 -13.14 -1.88
C LYS A 703 -24.18 -11.74 -2.33
N ALA A 704 -23.64 -10.67 -1.76
CA ALA A 704 -23.91 -9.29 -2.21
C ALA A 704 -23.40 -9.01 -3.63
N MET A 705 -22.21 -9.50 -3.98
CA MET A 705 -21.66 -9.39 -5.34
C MET A 705 -22.57 -10.10 -6.36
N ARG A 706 -23.02 -11.34 -6.05
CA ARG A 706 -23.97 -12.11 -6.86
C ARG A 706 -25.27 -11.35 -7.09
N LEU A 707 -25.79 -10.71 -6.04
CA LEU A 707 -27.04 -9.94 -6.09
C LEU A 707 -26.88 -8.66 -6.94
N VAL A 708 -25.80 -7.91 -6.77
CA VAL A 708 -25.51 -6.69 -7.54
C VAL A 708 -25.29 -6.99 -9.02
N LEU A 709 -24.52 -8.03 -9.34
CA LEU A 709 -24.20 -8.40 -10.73
C LEU A 709 -25.35 -9.17 -11.41
N GLY A 710 -26.13 -9.95 -10.66
CA GLY A 710 -27.28 -10.70 -11.18
C GLY A 710 -28.50 -9.85 -11.51
N LYS A 711 -28.65 -8.66 -10.90
CA LYS A 711 -29.75 -7.74 -11.22
C LYS A 711 -29.72 -7.34 -12.71
N GLY A 712 -30.85 -7.45 -13.39
CA GLY A 712 -30.97 -7.09 -14.81
C GLY A 712 -30.72 -5.60 -15.09
N GLY A 713 -30.10 -5.31 -16.23
CA GLY A 713 -29.78 -3.96 -16.70
C GLY A 713 -28.41 -3.46 -16.27
N LEU A 714 -28.06 -2.26 -16.76
CA LEU A 714 -26.83 -1.55 -16.38
C LEU A 714 -27.08 -0.77 -15.08
N SER A 715 -26.21 -0.93 -14.08
CA SER A 715 -26.24 -0.12 -12.85
C SER A 715 -24.82 0.26 -12.44
N VAL A 716 -24.65 1.44 -11.82
CA VAL A 716 -23.31 1.93 -11.44
C VAL A 716 -22.57 0.94 -10.52
N PRO A 717 -23.20 0.31 -9.51
CA PRO A 717 -22.57 -0.78 -8.75
C PRO A 717 -22.05 -1.95 -9.60
N LYS A 718 -22.84 -2.41 -10.59
CA LYS A 718 -22.42 -3.50 -11.50
C LYS A 718 -21.22 -3.07 -12.35
N VAL A 719 -21.31 -1.90 -12.98
CA VAL A 719 -20.27 -1.36 -13.88
C VAL A 719 -18.96 -1.13 -13.11
N ALA A 720 -19.05 -0.58 -11.90
CA ALA A 720 -17.88 -0.38 -11.05
C ALA A 720 -17.20 -1.71 -10.71
N ILE A 721 -17.95 -2.71 -10.25
CA ILE A 721 -17.38 -4.04 -9.91
C ILE A 721 -16.74 -4.72 -11.13
N LEU A 722 -17.33 -4.60 -12.33
CA LEU A 722 -16.85 -5.25 -13.56
C LEU A 722 -15.68 -4.54 -14.26
N ILE A 723 -15.30 -3.34 -13.81
CA ILE A 723 -14.18 -2.55 -14.37
C ILE A 723 -13.07 -2.36 -13.32
N GLY A 724 -13.45 -2.17 -12.06
CA GLY A 724 -12.52 -1.98 -10.94
C GLY A 724 -12.06 -3.27 -10.26
N GLY A 725 -12.78 -4.38 -10.42
CA GLY A 725 -12.32 -5.70 -9.99
C GLY A 725 -11.28 -6.27 -10.96
N PRO A 726 -10.21 -6.96 -10.51
CA PRO A 726 -9.20 -7.51 -11.40
C PRO A 726 -9.81 -8.49 -12.42
N ASP A 727 -9.33 -8.41 -13.66
CA ASP A 727 -9.98 -8.97 -14.85
C ASP A 727 -10.34 -10.45 -14.78
N TRP A 728 -9.32 -11.29 -14.54
CA TRP A 728 -9.47 -12.74 -14.48
C TRP A 728 -10.38 -13.18 -13.32
N PRO A 729 -10.10 -12.85 -12.05
CA PRO A 729 -10.93 -13.35 -10.94
C PRO A 729 -12.36 -12.81 -11.02
N THR A 730 -12.58 -11.56 -11.44
CA THR A 730 -13.94 -11.01 -11.56
C THR A 730 -14.79 -11.79 -12.56
N SER A 731 -14.23 -12.09 -13.73
CA SER A 731 -14.93 -12.81 -14.80
C SER A 731 -15.13 -14.30 -14.46
N VAL A 732 -14.11 -14.94 -13.86
CA VAL A 732 -14.20 -16.32 -13.37
C VAL A 732 -15.23 -16.45 -12.24
N LEU A 733 -15.27 -15.51 -11.28
CA LEU A 733 -16.30 -15.47 -10.23
C LEU A 733 -17.71 -15.31 -10.80
N CYS A 734 -17.90 -14.49 -11.85
CA CYS A 734 -19.17 -14.40 -12.55
C CYS A 734 -19.61 -15.75 -13.16
N GLY A 735 -18.65 -16.58 -13.58
CA GLY A 735 -18.88 -17.95 -14.05
C GLY A 735 -19.23 -18.91 -12.93
N ILE A 736 -18.48 -18.88 -11.82
CA ILE A 736 -18.72 -19.71 -10.63
C ILE A 736 -20.11 -19.42 -10.03
N MET A 737 -20.52 -18.16 -10.00
CA MET A 737 -21.86 -17.71 -9.56
C MET A 737 -22.99 -17.96 -10.58
N LYS A 738 -22.65 -18.50 -11.78
CA LYS A 738 -23.55 -18.79 -12.92
C LYS A 738 -24.37 -17.58 -13.39
N LEU A 739 -23.74 -16.42 -13.46
CA LEU A 739 -24.37 -15.19 -13.93
C LEU A 739 -24.57 -15.19 -15.45
N SER A 740 -25.54 -14.42 -15.95
CA SER A 740 -25.89 -14.37 -17.37
C SER A 740 -24.85 -13.59 -18.18
N LEU A 741 -24.16 -14.28 -19.10
CA LEU A 741 -23.05 -13.75 -19.89
C LEU A 741 -23.34 -12.36 -20.49
N PHE A 742 -24.49 -12.21 -21.16
CA PHE A 742 -24.88 -10.93 -21.80
C PHE A 742 -24.94 -9.75 -20.81
N GLN A 743 -25.42 -9.97 -19.58
CA GLN A 743 -25.50 -8.92 -18.55
C GLN A 743 -24.13 -8.55 -17.97
N ILE A 744 -23.17 -9.49 -17.98
CA ILE A 744 -21.79 -9.24 -17.58
C ILE A 744 -21.06 -8.50 -18.71
N MET A 745 -21.11 -8.99 -19.95
CA MET A 745 -20.50 -8.31 -21.10
C MET A 745 -20.98 -6.87 -21.25
N LEU A 746 -22.31 -6.64 -21.20
CA LEU A 746 -22.89 -5.29 -21.25
C LEU A 746 -22.45 -4.41 -20.06
N GLY A 747 -22.26 -5.01 -18.88
CA GLY A 747 -21.72 -4.32 -17.70
C GLY A 747 -20.22 -4.02 -17.79
N THR A 748 -19.47 -4.79 -18.57
CA THR A 748 -18.04 -4.60 -18.84
C THR A 748 -17.76 -3.60 -19.96
N VAL A 749 -18.66 -3.41 -20.94
CA VAL A 749 -18.48 -2.46 -22.08
C VAL A 749 -17.89 -1.08 -21.69
N PRO A 750 -18.28 -0.42 -20.58
CA PRO A 750 -17.71 0.88 -20.20
C PRO A 750 -16.22 0.85 -19.82
N VAL A 751 -15.57 -0.33 -19.79
CA VAL A 751 -14.10 -0.48 -19.71
C VAL A 751 -13.38 0.24 -20.85
N ILE A 752 -14.08 0.60 -21.95
CA ILE A 752 -13.57 1.48 -23.00
C ILE A 752 -12.98 2.80 -22.44
N PHE A 753 -13.50 3.33 -21.32
CA PHE A 753 -12.94 4.52 -20.65
C PHE A 753 -11.56 4.30 -20.02
N LEU A 754 -11.10 3.05 -19.88
CA LEU A 754 -9.75 2.67 -19.48
C LEU A 754 -8.91 2.22 -20.69
N ILE A 755 -9.50 1.44 -21.61
CA ILE A 755 -8.81 0.97 -22.81
C ILE A 755 -8.42 2.13 -23.73
N PHE A 756 -9.31 3.10 -23.97
CA PHE A 756 -9.02 4.26 -24.83
C PHE A 756 -7.79 5.05 -24.40
N PRO A 757 -7.68 5.54 -23.14
CA PRO A 757 -6.46 6.23 -22.71
C PRO A 757 -5.25 5.28 -22.69
N THR A 758 -5.40 3.99 -22.35
CA THR A 758 -4.23 3.08 -22.39
C THR A 758 -3.69 2.88 -23.82
N CYS A 759 -4.56 2.71 -24.82
CA CYS A 759 -4.17 2.60 -26.23
C CYS A 759 -3.63 3.93 -26.78
N LEU A 760 -4.20 5.06 -26.36
CA LEU A 760 -3.71 6.40 -26.73
C LEU A 760 -2.33 6.67 -26.11
N MET A 761 -2.11 6.31 -24.85
CA MET A 761 -0.80 6.35 -24.18
C MET A 761 0.24 5.54 -24.96
N GLY A 762 -0.08 4.32 -25.39
CA GLY A 762 0.85 3.51 -26.20
C GLY A 762 1.15 4.12 -27.57
N ALA A 763 0.14 4.66 -28.26
CA ALA A 763 0.33 5.38 -29.52
C ALA A 763 1.21 6.63 -29.35
N LEU A 764 1.07 7.34 -28.23
CA LEU A 764 1.84 8.55 -27.92
C LEU A 764 3.26 8.24 -27.43
N ILE A 765 3.49 7.13 -26.72
CA ILE A 765 4.83 6.64 -26.42
C ILE A 765 5.56 6.30 -27.72
N TYR A 766 4.91 5.58 -28.64
CA TYR A 766 5.48 5.32 -29.96
C TYR A 766 5.76 6.60 -30.77
N MET A 767 4.86 7.60 -30.73
CA MET A 767 5.10 8.90 -31.39
C MET A 767 6.20 9.73 -30.72
N ALA A 768 6.49 9.49 -29.44
CA ALA A 768 7.58 10.13 -28.71
C ALA A 768 8.94 9.42 -28.93
N SER A 769 8.94 8.20 -29.47
CA SER A 769 10.11 7.48 -29.98
C SER A 769 10.14 7.48 -31.52
N LEU A 770 9.73 8.59 -32.12
CA LEU A 770 9.89 8.87 -33.55
C LEU A 770 10.71 10.14 -33.69
N ASP A 771 11.94 9.97 -34.15
CA ASP A 771 12.88 11.05 -34.40
C ASP A 771 12.94 11.37 -35.90
N ASP A 772 13.42 12.55 -36.25
CA ASP A 772 13.60 13.01 -37.63
C ASP A 772 15.01 12.70 -38.18
N ASP A 773 15.26 13.10 -39.43
CA ASP A 773 16.57 12.89 -40.09
C ASP A 773 17.72 13.66 -39.38
N SER A 774 17.42 14.54 -38.41
CA SER A 774 18.38 15.29 -37.57
C SER A 774 18.51 14.72 -36.15
N GLY A 775 17.75 13.67 -35.78
CA GLY A 775 17.72 13.12 -34.42
C GLY A 775 16.91 13.94 -33.40
N ASN A 776 16.04 14.85 -33.86
CA ASN A 776 15.11 15.57 -32.99
C ASN A 776 13.74 14.88 -32.98
N PRO A 777 12.98 14.96 -31.87
CA PRO A 777 11.70 14.24 -31.74
C PRO A 777 10.67 14.82 -32.72
N ALA A 778 10.28 14.03 -33.72
CA ALA A 778 9.38 14.45 -34.81
C ALA A 778 7.96 14.81 -34.34
N VAL A 779 7.57 14.43 -33.12
CA VAL A 779 6.30 14.80 -32.47
C VAL A 779 6.55 15.22 -31.01
N PRO A 780 7.10 16.43 -30.75
CA PRO A 780 7.63 16.78 -29.42
C PRO A 780 6.55 16.77 -28.31
N TRP A 781 5.31 17.16 -28.63
CA TRP A 781 4.19 17.13 -27.69
C TRP A 781 3.74 15.71 -27.28
N ALA A 782 4.20 14.64 -27.94
CA ALA A 782 3.73 13.29 -27.72
C ALA A 782 4.10 12.74 -26.34
N GLY A 783 5.32 12.97 -25.84
CA GLY A 783 5.77 12.49 -24.52
C GLY A 783 4.97 13.11 -23.37
N THR A 784 4.68 14.40 -23.48
CA THR A 784 3.75 15.14 -22.62
C THR A 784 2.36 14.50 -22.60
N ALA A 785 1.78 14.31 -23.79
CA ALA A 785 0.44 13.76 -23.92
C ALA A 785 0.38 12.30 -23.43
N ALA A 786 1.43 11.50 -23.63
CA ALA A 786 1.57 10.16 -23.08
C ALA A 786 1.51 10.18 -21.54
N THR A 787 2.28 11.06 -20.89
CA THR A 787 2.34 11.15 -19.42
C THR A 787 1.03 11.64 -18.80
N ILE A 788 0.34 12.60 -19.45
CA ILE A 788 -1.01 13.02 -19.07
C ILE A 788 -2.00 11.85 -19.21
N THR A 789 -1.90 11.08 -20.30
CA THR A 789 -2.80 9.95 -20.58
C THR A 789 -2.51 8.74 -19.67
N ALA A 790 -1.26 8.53 -19.25
CA ALA A 790 -0.87 7.58 -18.21
C ALA A 790 -1.52 7.94 -16.87
N SER A 791 -1.44 9.22 -16.50
CA SER A 791 -2.07 9.75 -15.28
C SER A 791 -3.61 9.58 -15.32
N ALA A 792 -4.24 9.81 -16.46
CA ALA A 792 -5.67 9.55 -16.66
C ALA A 792 -6.02 8.05 -16.56
N THR A 793 -5.21 7.17 -17.16
CA THR A 793 -5.36 5.72 -17.09
C THR A 793 -5.28 5.22 -15.64
N ALA A 794 -4.29 5.71 -14.88
CA ALA A 794 -4.13 5.43 -13.46
C ALA A 794 -5.38 5.87 -12.66
N LEU A 795 -5.83 7.10 -12.86
CA LEU A 795 -7.02 7.64 -12.19
C LEU A 795 -8.30 6.83 -12.47
N VAL A 796 -8.50 6.34 -13.71
CA VAL A 796 -9.65 5.47 -14.05
C VAL A 796 -9.50 4.09 -13.42
N GLN A 797 -8.31 3.49 -13.43
CA GLN A 797 -8.04 2.18 -12.83
C GLN A 797 -8.22 2.20 -11.30
N PHE A 798 -7.72 3.24 -10.61
CA PHE A 798 -7.92 3.42 -9.18
C PHE A 798 -9.38 3.78 -8.86
N GLY A 799 -9.95 4.77 -9.55
CA GLY A 799 -11.29 5.30 -9.30
C GLY A 799 -12.39 4.25 -9.46
N SER A 800 -12.30 3.39 -10.48
CA SER A 800 -13.24 2.29 -10.67
C SER A 800 -13.17 1.27 -9.53
N MET A 801 -11.98 0.87 -9.08
CA MET A 801 -11.78 -0.08 -7.98
C MET A 801 -12.25 0.47 -6.63
N ILE A 802 -12.04 1.76 -6.38
CA ILE A 802 -12.57 2.51 -5.24
C ILE A 802 -14.10 2.47 -5.21
N VAL A 803 -14.74 2.83 -6.33
CA VAL A 803 -16.21 2.89 -6.44
C VAL A 803 -16.82 1.48 -6.38
N ALA A 804 -16.12 0.45 -6.88
CA ALA A 804 -16.50 -0.95 -6.74
C ALA A 804 -16.57 -1.39 -5.27
N ALA A 805 -15.50 -1.13 -4.51
CA ALA A 805 -15.43 -1.47 -3.09
C ALA A 805 -16.53 -0.74 -2.28
N TYR A 806 -16.71 0.56 -2.51
CA TYR A 806 -17.75 1.36 -1.87
C TYR A 806 -19.16 0.78 -2.10
N TYR A 807 -19.53 0.52 -3.35
CA TYR A 807 -20.86 -0.02 -3.65
C TYR A 807 -21.06 -1.47 -3.17
N LEU A 808 -20.00 -2.28 -3.13
CA LEU A 808 -20.09 -3.65 -2.65
C LEU A 808 -20.29 -3.69 -1.13
N GLU A 809 -19.57 -2.88 -0.36
CA GLU A 809 -19.85 -2.70 1.08
C GLU A 809 -21.23 -2.12 1.33
N GLN A 810 -21.63 -1.09 0.56
CA GLN A 810 -22.98 -0.52 0.65
C GLN A 810 -24.05 -1.57 0.34
N ALA A 811 -23.82 -2.50 -0.58
CA ALA A 811 -24.76 -3.61 -0.85
C ALA A 811 -24.85 -4.60 0.33
N VAL A 812 -23.73 -4.94 0.97
CA VAL A 812 -23.71 -5.80 2.16
C VAL A 812 -24.47 -5.15 3.33
N GLU A 813 -24.33 -3.85 3.57
CA GLU A 813 -25.03 -3.15 4.66
C GLU A 813 -26.50 -2.85 4.32
N SER A 814 -26.79 -2.27 3.15
CA SER A 814 -28.14 -1.80 2.79
C SER A 814 -29.13 -2.89 2.39
N ARG A 815 -28.64 -4.08 2.00
CA ARG A 815 -29.46 -5.22 1.58
C ARG A 815 -29.12 -6.49 2.34
N LYS A 816 -28.75 -6.33 3.61
CA LYS A 816 -28.39 -7.43 4.53
C LYS A 816 -29.43 -8.58 4.52
N GLU A 817 -30.71 -8.24 4.55
CA GLU A 817 -31.81 -9.21 4.53
C GLU A 817 -31.88 -9.99 3.19
N GLU A 818 -31.77 -9.31 2.04
CA GLU A 818 -31.70 -9.97 0.73
C GLU A 818 -30.45 -10.87 0.61
N VAL A 819 -29.34 -10.45 1.21
CA VAL A 819 -28.05 -11.16 1.22
C VAL A 819 -28.10 -12.40 2.12
N GLU A 820 -28.74 -12.31 3.29
CA GLU A 820 -28.92 -13.44 4.21
C GLU A 820 -29.97 -14.45 3.69
N ALA A 821 -30.97 -13.98 2.92
CA ALA A 821 -31.98 -14.82 2.26
C ALA A 821 -31.45 -15.65 1.06
N ILE A 822 -30.26 -15.35 0.51
CA ILE A 822 -29.64 -16.20 -0.51
C ILE A 822 -29.23 -17.53 0.13
N GLU A 823 -29.74 -18.64 -0.42
CA GLU A 823 -29.47 -19.99 0.10
C GLU A 823 -27.96 -20.27 0.24
N ILE A 824 -27.59 -20.93 1.35
CA ILE A 824 -26.24 -21.40 1.61
C ILE A 824 -25.97 -22.64 0.77
N ASP A 825 -24.84 -22.64 0.06
CA ASP A 825 -24.33 -23.81 -0.66
C ASP A 825 -23.97 -24.90 0.35
N LYS A 826 -24.82 -25.93 0.43
CA LYS A 826 -24.77 -27.01 1.43
C LYS A 826 -23.54 -27.88 1.23
N GLU A 827 -23.16 -28.19 -0.01
CA GLU A 827 -21.96 -28.98 -0.29
C GLU A 827 -20.70 -28.25 0.18
N VAL A 828 -20.63 -26.94 -0.06
CA VAL A 828 -19.53 -26.09 0.43
C VAL A 828 -19.53 -26.04 1.95
N LYS A 829 -20.69 -25.86 2.59
CA LYS A 829 -20.79 -25.82 4.05
C LYS A 829 -20.36 -27.15 4.68
N ASP A 830 -20.81 -28.28 4.14
CA ASP A 830 -20.45 -29.62 4.63
C ASP A 830 -18.94 -29.91 4.46
N LEU A 831 -18.28 -29.30 3.46
CA LEU A 831 -16.81 -29.32 3.35
C LEU A 831 -16.14 -28.35 4.34
N ASP A 832 -16.66 -27.14 4.53
CA ASP A 832 -16.13 -26.18 5.50
C ASP A 832 -16.22 -26.73 6.93
N ASP A 833 -17.33 -27.33 7.33
CA ASP A 833 -17.52 -27.95 8.64
C ASP A 833 -16.53 -29.14 8.85
N ARG A 834 -16.25 -29.93 7.81
CA ARG A 834 -15.27 -31.05 7.84
C ARG A 834 -13.82 -30.56 7.83
N GLU A 835 -13.49 -29.58 7.00
CA GLU A 835 -12.14 -29.02 6.92
C GLU A 835 -11.83 -28.14 8.12
N ALA A 836 -12.82 -27.53 8.78
CA ALA A 836 -12.66 -26.87 10.08
C ALA A 836 -12.16 -27.86 11.14
N HIS A 837 -12.71 -29.06 11.23
CA HIS A 837 -12.21 -30.10 12.16
C HIS A 837 -10.76 -30.50 11.84
N LEU A 838 -10.44 -30.77 10.56
CA LEU A 838 -9.08 -31.09 10.16
C LEU A 838 -8.09 -29.92 10.37
N ARG A 839 -8.55 -28.68 10.23
CA ARG A 839 -7.77 -27.46 10.46
C ARG A 839 -7.56 -27.21 11.95
N GLN A 840 -8.54 -27.49 12.80
CA GLN A 840 -8.37 -27.52 14.26
C GLN A 840 -7.33 -28.57 14.67
N CYS A 841 -7.39 -29.79 14.11
CA CYS A 841 -6.38 -30.83 14.32
C CYS A 841 -4.99 -30.41 13.84
N TYR A 842 -4.89 -29.82 12.64
CA TYR A 842 -3.64 -29.28 12.09
C TYR A 842 -3.05 -28.22 13.00
N THR A 843 -3.80 -27.16 13.32
CA THR A 843 -3.39 -26.09 14.25
C THR A 843 -2.95 -26.66 15.60
N THR A 844 -3.68 -27.63 16.15
CA THR A 844 -3.38 -28.30 17.42
C THR A 844 -2.03 -29.03 17.43
N ILE A 845 -1.58 -29.53 16.27
CA ILE A 845 -0.26 -30.15 16.09
C ILE A 845 0.81 -29.12 15.72
N THR A 846 0.47 -28.10 14.92
CA THR A 846 1.41 -27.04 14.53
C THR A 846 1.66 -25.99 15.62
N GLN A 847 0.92 -26.05 16.74
CA GLN A 847 1.25 -25.30 17.97
C GLN A 847 2.75 -25.38 18.26
N TRP A 848 3.44 -24.24 18.26
CA TRP A 848 4.90 -24.17 18.27
C TRP A 848 5.61 -25.04 19.34
N PRO A 849 5.09 -25.25 20.58
CA PRO A 849 5.72 -26.18 21.51
C PRO A 849 5.82 -27.61 20.96
N ARG A 850 4.77 -28.11 20.29
CA ARG A 850 4.60 -29.51 19.85
C ARG A 850 5.35 -29.86 18.56
N VAL A 851 5.60 -28.88 17.68
CA VAL A 851 6.32 -29.09 16.41
C VAL A 851 7.76 -29.59 16.69
N PRO A 852 8.25 -30.67 16.05
CA PRO A 852 9.60 -31.17 16.25
C PRO A 852 10.65 -30.20 15.69
N MET A 853 11.89 -30.27 16.20
CA MET A 853 12.93 -29.29 15.85
C MET A 853 13.27 -29.27 14.36
N LEU A 854 13.25 -30.42 13.67
CA LEU A 854 13.49 -30.47 12.22
C LEU A 854 12.42 -29.66 11.44
N SER A 855 11.14 -29.84 11.75
CA SER A 855 10.05 -29.08 11.09
C SER A 855 10.09 -27.58 11.44
N LYS A 856 10.55 -27.22 12.65
CA LYS A 856 10.84 -25.81 13.03
C LYS A 856 11.95 -25.22 12.16
N LEU A 857 13.06 -25.94 11.99
CA LEU A 857 14.19 -25.50 11.17
C LEU A 857 13.81 -25.38 9.69
N VAL A 858 13.05 -26.33 9.15
CA VAL A 858 12.54 -26.29 7.76
C VAL A 858 11.68 -25.05 7.52
N LEU A 859 10.72 -24.74 8.41
CA LEU A 859 9.86 -23.56 8.27
C LEU A 859 10.63 -22.24 8.45
N LEU A 860 11.56 -22.18 9.42
CA LEU A 860 12.40 -20.98 9.61
C LEU A 860 13.32 -20.75 8.41
N CYS A 861 13.96 -21.80 7.88
CA CYS A 861 14.79 -21.73 6.68
C CYS A 861 13.98 -21.30 5.45
N SER A 862 12.77 -21.84 5.28
CA SER A 862 11.83 -21.40 4.24
C SER A 862 11.52 -19.90 4.31
N VAL A 863 11.19 -19.38 5.50
CA VAL A 863 10.96 -17.93 5.71
C VAL A 863 12.23 -17.10 5.48
N THR A 864 13.40 -17.53 5.97
CA THR A 864 14.66 -16.81 5.71
C THR A 864 14.99 -16.76 4.23
N CYS A 865 14.81 -17.85 3.48
CA CYS A 865 15.10 -17.90 2.04
C CYS A 865 14.17 -16.97 1.25
N ILE A 866 12.85 -17.02 1.49
CA ILE A 866 11.91 -16.16 0.74
C ILE A 866 12.05 -14.68 1.14
N THR A 867 12.23 -14.36 2.42
CA THR A 867 12.46 -12.97 2.86
C THR A 867 13.76 -12.43 2.28
N GLY A 868 14.82 -13.25 2.20
CA GLY A 868 16.06 -12.91 1.49
C GLY A 868 15.81 -12.66 0.00
N SER A 869 15.13 -13.58 -0.69
CA SER A 869 14.75 -13.44 -2.10
C SER A 869 13.96 -12.15 -2.39
N CYS A 870 12.96 -11.84 -1.56
CA CYS A 870 12.15 -10.62 -1.70
C CYS A 870 13.00 -9.36 -1.52
N TYR A 871 13.93 -9.32 -0.55
CA TYR A 871 14.77 -8.13 -0.35
C TYR A 871 15.89 -7.98 -1.38
N LEU A 872 16.42 -9.08 -1.94
CA LEU A 872 17.31 -9.02 -3.10
C LEU A 872 16.61 -8.35 -4.29
N VAL A 873 15.42 -8.82 -4.65
CA VAL A 873 14.63 -8.22 -5.73
C VAL A 873 14.21 -6.77 -5.40
N GLN A 874 13.79 -6.48 -4.16
CA GLN A 874 13.22 -5.18 -3.81
C GLN A 874 14.25 -4.05 -3.68
N PHE A 875 15.45 -4.34 -3.18
CA PHE A 875 16.48 -3.32 -2.92
C PHE A 875 17.67 -3.38 -3.89
N PHE A 876 17.87 -4.50 -4.58
CA PHE A 876 18.99 -4.71 -5.50
C PHE A 876 18.49 -5.14 -6.89
N SER A 877 17.36 -4.59 -7.34
CA SER A 877 16.72 -4.96 -8.61
C SER A 877 17.68 -4.84 -9.80
N ALA A 878 18.43 -3.73 -9.91
CA ALA A 878 19.43 -3.51 -10.96
C ALA A 878 20.66 -4.44 -10.88
N LEU A 879 20.91 -5.09 -9.73
CA LEU A 879 21.92 -6.15 -9.60
C LEU A 879 21.34 -7.55 -9.80
N CYS A 880 20.01 -7.67 -9.81
CA CYS A 880 19.28 -8.91 -10.06
C CYS A 880 18.85 -9.07 -11.52
N PHE A 881 18.51 -7.95 -12.19
CA PHE A 881 17.97 -7.90 -13.53
C PHE A 881 18.62 -6.78 -14.34
N VAL A 882 18.89 -7.05 -15.61
CA VAL A 882 19.17 -6.01 -16.61
C VAL A 882 17.90 -5.18 -16.80
N GLU A 883 18.01 -3.85 -16.91
CA GLU A 883 16.85 -3.01 -17.24
C GLU A 883 16.43 -3.26 -18.69
N HIS A 884 15.13 -3.54 -18.91
CA HIS A 884 14.60 -3.88 -20.21
C HIS A 884 13.20 -3.28 -20.37
N THR A 885 13.01 -2.46 -21.40
CA THR A 885 11.75 -1.77 -21.68
C THR A 885 10.91 -2.50 -22.74
N LEU A 886 9.71 -1.99 -23.03
CA LEU A 886 8.88 -2.52 -24.12
C LEU A 886 9.43 -2.19 -25.52
N THR A 887 10.31 -1.21 -25.66
CA THR A 887 10.86 -0.74 -26.95
C THR A 887 12.21 -1.37 -27.32
N ASP A 888 12.88 -2.03 -26.37
CA ASP A 888 14.23 -2.59 -26.55
C ASP A 888 14.20 -3.88 -27.40
N SER A 889 15.27 -4.16 -28.15
CA SER A 889 15.43 -5.48 -28.75
C SER A 889 16.11 -6.48 -27.79
N ILE A 890 15.76 -7.75 -27.91
CA ILE A 890 16.46 -8.84 -27.21
C ILE A 890 17.84 -9.10 -27.83
N GLY A 891 18.04 -8.72 -29.09
CA GLY A 891 19.32 -8.88 -29.79
C GLY A 891 20.41 -8.00 -29.19
N GLU A 892 20.12 -6.70 -29.03
CA GLU A 892 21.06 -5.71 -28.50
C GLU A 892 21.15 -5.79 -26.97
N ASN A 893 20.06 -5.54 -26.24
CA ASN A 893 20.08 -5.40 -24.77
C ASN A 893 20.40 -6.73 -24.05
N LEU A 894 19.86 -7.86 -24.53
CA LEU A 894 20.03 -9.17 -23.88
C LEU A 894 21.00 -10.13 -24.62
N GLY A 895 21.72 -9.67 -25.64
CA GLY A 895 22.65 -10.51 -26.41
C GLY A 895 22.00 -11.75 -27.04
N GLY A 896 20.72 -11.66 -27.40
CA GLY A 896 19.93 -12.74 -28.00
C GLY A 896 19.43 -13.83 -27.03
N ASN A 897 19.71 -13.75 -25.72
CA ASN A 897 19.37 -14.81 -24.76
C ASN A 897 18.60 -14.27 -23.54
N VAL A 898 17.34 -14.67 -23.40
CA VAL A 898 16.46 -14.29 -22.27
C VAL A 898 17.04 -14.67 -20.89
N ALA A 899 17.92 -15.68 -20.81
CA ALA A 899 18.58 -16.02 -19.55
C ALA A 899 19.54 -14.91 -19.05
N ASN A 900 20.04 -14.05 -19.94
CA ASN A 900 20.93 -12.93 -19.61
C ASN A 900 20.20 -11.82 -18.85
N LEU A 901 18.86 -11.77 -18.92
CA LEU A 901 18.05 -10.89 -18.07
C LEU A 901 18.35 -11.09 -16.59
N PHE A 902 18.64 -12.32 -16.17
CA PHE A 902 18.98 -12.65 -14.79
C PHE A 902 20.48 -12.48 -14.57
N LEU A 903 20.85 -11.40 -13.89
CA LEU A 903 22.19 -11.19 -13.37
C LEU A 903 22.50 -12.19 -12.24
N PRO A 904 23.77 -12.38 -11.82
CA PRO A 904 24.14 -13.39 -10.83
C PRO A 904 23.34 -13.32 -9.51
N LEU A 905 22.97 -12.12 -9.05
CA LEU A 905 22.16 -11.95 -7.84
C LEU A 905 20.68 -12.35 -8.07
N GLY A 906 20.17 -12.19 -9.29
CA GLY A 906 18.83 -12.62 -9.70
C GLY A 906 18.70 -14.14 -9.77
N TRP A 907 19.76 -14.83 -10.19
CA TRP A 907 19.85 -16.29 -10.06
C TRP A 907 19.89 -16.74 -8.60
N VAL A 908 20.62 -16.05 -7.73
CA VAL A 908 20.62 -16.33 -6.28
C VAL A 908 19.24 -16.11 -5.66
N ALA A 909 18.56 -15.00 -5.96
CA ALA A 909 17.20 -14.74 -5.51
C ALA A 909 16.22 -15.83 -5.99
N THR A 910 16.27 -16.18 -7.29
CA THR A 910 15.43 -17.23 -7.88
C THR A 910 15.69 -18.61 -7.22
N GLY A 911 16.96 -18.93 -6.93
CA GLY A 911 17.33 -20.13 -6.19
C GLY A 911 16.77 -20.16 -4.75
N LEU A 912 16.83 -19.03 -4.03
CA LEU A 912 16.26 -18.88 -2.70
C LEU A 912 14.72 -19.00 -2.69
N PHE A 913 14.05 -18.44 -3.69
CA PHE A 913 12.61 -18.60 -3.91
C PHE A 913 12.22 -20.07 -4.11
N LEU A 914 12.89 -20.79 -5.01
CA LEU A 914 12.65 -22.21 -5.27
C LEU A 914 12.95 -23.08 -4.04
N ALA A 915 14.06 -22.82 -3.34
CA ALA A 915 14.41 -23.51 -2.10
C ALA A 915 13.34 -23.29 -1.01
N SER A 916 12.83 -22.07 -0.86
CA SER A 916 11.77 -21.77 0.09
C SER A 916 10.47 -22.55 -0.21
N MET A 917 10.06 -22.61 -1.48
CA MET A 917 8.88 -23.36 -1.92
C MET A 917 9.00 -24.86 -1.61
N LEU A 918 10.17 -25.47 -1.86
CA LEU A 918 10.44 -26.87 -1.54
C LEU A 918 10.39 -27.13 -0.03
N LEU A 919 11.03 -26.27 0.77
CA LEU A 919 11.00 -26.36 2.24
C LEU A 919 9.58 -26.19 2.81
N LEU A 920 8.78 -25.27 2.27
CA LEU A 920 7.38 -25.10 2.65
C LEU A 920 6.56 -26.34 2.33
N ALA A 921 6.72 -26.93 1.15
CA ALA A 921 6.04 -28.15 0.75
C ALA A 921 6.38 -29.33 1.67
N VAL A 922 7.64 -29.45 2.13
CA VAL A 922 8.06 -30.44 3.13
C VAL A 922 7.38 -30.18 4.49
N PHE A 923 7.31 -28.93 4.96
CA PHE A 923 6.65 -28.59 6.22
C PHE A 923 5.14 -28.90 6.19
N ILE A 924 4.43 -28.45 5.14
CA ILE A 924 2.99 -28.69 4.95
C ILE A 924 2.71 -30.19 4.77
N GLY A 925 3.56 -30.90 4.03
CA GLY A 925 3.49 -32.36 3.85
C GLY A 925 3.66 -33.12 5.16
N TRP A 926 4.55 -32.68 6.05
CA TRP A 926 4.68 -33.20 7.40
C TRP A 926 3.43 -32.91 8.24
N GLY A 927 2.97 -31.65 8.30
CA GLY A 927 1.83 -31.24 9.13
C GLY A 927 0.55 -31.99 8.75
N ASN A 928 0.26 -32.08 7.45
CA ASN A 928 -0.91 -32.81 6.93
C ASN A 928 -0.86 -34.32 7.22
N ARG A 929 0.33 -34.94 7.22
CA ARG A 929 0.50 -36.36 7.60
C ARG A 929 0.20 -36.60 9.09
N GLN A 930 0.52 -35.65 9.97
CA GLN A 930 0.21 -35.76 11.39
C GLN A 930 -1.26 -35.42 11.70
N ALA A 931 -1.82 -34.37 11.08
CA ALA A 931 -3.24 -34.00 11.23
C ALA A 931 -4.18 -35.16 10.85
N LYS A 932 -3.88 -35.87 9.75
CA LYS A 932 -4.64 -37.07 9.35
C LYS A 932 -4.50 -38.25 10.31
N LYS A 933 -3.38 -38.37 11.04
CA LYS A 933 -3.23 -39.39 12.09
C LYS A 933 -4.07 -39.08 13.32
N LEU A 934 -4.13 -37.81 13.73
CA LEU A 934 -4.94 -37.38 14.87
C LEU A 934 -6.45 -37.55 14.57
N VAL A 935 -6.92 -37.06 13.42
CA VAL A 935 -8.32 -37.32 12.98
C VAL A 935 -8.63 -38.83 12.89
N ALA A 936 -7.66 -39.67 12.53
CA ALA A 936 -7.83 -41.12 12.51
C ALA A 936 -7.82 -41.78 13.90
N SER A 937 -7.11 -41.23 14.89
CA SER A 937 -7.18 -41.72 16.28
C SER A 937 -8.46 -41.27 16.96
N ASP A 938 -8.87 -40.02 16.76
CA ASP A 938 -10.03 -39.44 17.43
C ASP A 938 -11.32 -40.14 16.97
N ASN A 939 -11.42 -40.47 15.67
CA ASN A 939 -12.48 -41.32 15.10
C ASN A 939 -12.40 -42.80 15.51
N ALA A 940 -11.26 -43.27 16.04
CA ALA A 940 -11.07 -44.66 16.46
C ALA A 940 -11.37 -44.89 17.95
N THR A 941 -11.33 -43.84 18.77
CA THR A 941 -12.04 -43.80 20.05
C THR A 941 -13.54 -43.61 19.78
N PRO A 942 -14.39 -44.62 20.00
CA PRO A 942 -15.83 -44.39 19.97
C PRO A 942 -16.18 -43.41 21.10
N ILE A 943 -16.89 -42.34 20.76
CA ILE A 943 -17.49 -41.46 21.76
C ILE A 943 -18.49 -42.32 22.52
N LEU A 944 -18.24 -42.55 23.82
CA LEU A 944 -19.28 -42.99 24.74
C LEU A 944 -20.30 -41.86 24.78
N ASN A 945 -21.46 -42.06 24.15
CA ASN A 945 -22.48 -41.02 23.97
C ASN A 945 -22.74 -40.29 25.30
N ASP A 946 -22.83 -38.95 25.26
CA ASP A 946 -23.27 -38.14 26.42
C ASP A 946 -24.67 -38.55 26.93
N GLU A 947 -25.43 -39.27 26.11
CA GLU A 947 -26.68 -39.98 26.44
C GLU A 947 -26.53 -41.10 27.50
N GLN A 948 -25.30 -41.43 27.92
CA GLN A 948 -25.00 -42.25 29.10
C GLN A 948 -24.46 -41.44 30.30
N LEU A 949 -24.37 -40.11 30.19
CA LEU A 949 -23.91 -39.21 31.24
C LEU A 949 -24.98 -38.19 31.71
N SER A 950 -26.17 -38.22 31.10
CA SER A 950 -27.36 -37.41 31.45
C SER A 950 -28.43 -38.22 32.19
#